data_AF-A0A2E8B4Y4-F1
#
_entry.id   AF-A0A2E8B4Y4-F1
#
_cell.length_a   1.000
_cell.length_b   1.000
_cell.length_c   1.000
_cell.angle_alpha   90.00
_cell.angle_beta   90.00
_cell.angle_gamma   90.00
#
_symmetry.space_group_name_H-M   'P 1'
#
loop_
_entity.id
_entity.type
_entity.pdbx_description
1 polymer ?
#
loop_
_entity_poly.entity_id
_entity_poly.type
_entity_poly.pdbx_seq_one_letter_code
_entity_poly.pdbx_strand_id
1 'polypeptide(L)'
;MCFSTARLRKVRSANATVKVLGSLMLCGLIVFIVSQNFKSATDSAPDDQRLAEAGTEGLVDPSEITLKVGSGAASIVNSIITLESARDAKCHSTACRLEDYLYGTPLDKEARNVRWEFQRELARSIWTQASQEAARQGRKELTKGQLQPIIAEFLQTSHSENGQISVTLGSGEPITISQVRFDQFASIAYSLRAIQTVQLDASTGNGPDLITLSGDGLESLKKTIDTVTICALLVADKRARQANERKVSLANMREAWRSLIGESVIQPVVESETRQSLSKAEVRRKAMALLKVTIEGKLAAYRAYNDVSEGMATTLMRKNTERFYAKYPPPNPTHQRQALNNYRDTLKRVMNDFSLDLLSKADQHAQQAGHRFVRAEDAEWAVNQLMAPEVDDIEDVHFFTNLTYEGENIMLESYDCDSYRDFGMHWMILDKTLDKLPTTALLPDSFAVEIVVEAISQYGVLLLRVAGQHAHEKLAAKFLQPIDVLQARGRIRDLSKRHREAPLLESTAAGIVSSSLLPDATEHKKTYFTDETSESGIDYKHRSSYWLSNFRRQHPDSPPTFSGGGIAAEDVNADGYMDLLLVGGTGNRLFLGTGQGKFQDVTQTAGITFLRPDGKHAEARKPILADFDNDGRTDILITCAADDHLIYRNLDGLHFQDVSETAQLGGAGLIGGPATVFDYDNDGLLDIYICYFGDYIAGKGPLNGHDSNNALPNKLFHNEGNFRFRDVSSGSGADNQGWSQAVSHTDFDRDGKQDIVIANDFGSNAMLRNLGDGKFQNVSKELGVTKFYHSMNVGISDLNDDGYPDVYFSNITTYVKGNKYVMPNETTKMKFDNRAMAAMLWKEANMLYLSQLGEDGLQSYQPSDAVERGPTHTGWAWDAEFLDFDNDGDDDLYCVNGNNDYNIFGHIVPGSELLDVDSGNVVGEKGRYYFFNHSHQSNVFFVNESGQLKNRSLASGADFVANSRSTAYIDMDHDGDLDIVVNNFHAPATVLKNNSQELNNNWVKIRLVGDPKKNTNRDAIGARLIASRPGVKQRVMREIQGGAGYLSMDPKQQHIGLGKATAVDIEIIWPNGDRQEVTNLPCNQVHTIEQTSSFLTGDAPSSNQVVRGRAN
;
A
#
# COMPACT_ATOMS: atom_id res chain seq x y z
N MET A 1 -24.51 -40.61 35.94
CA MET A 1 -24.13 -41.16 37.26
C MET A 1 -23.25 -40.14 37.98
N CYS A 2 -23.53 -39.92 39.27
CA CYS A 2 -23.03 -38.88 40.16
C CYS A 2 -21.53 -38.94 40.53
N PHE A 3 -21.08 -37.82 41.15
CA PHE A 3 -20.10 -37.61 42.25
C PHE A 3 -18.87 -36.75 41.87
N SER A 4 -18.78 -35.49 42.34
CA SER A 4 -18.35 -34.99 43.68
C SER A 4 -16.88 -34.52 43.67
N THR A 5 -16.61 -33.20 43.73
CA THR A 5 -16.28 -32.38 44.92
C THR A 5 -15.01 -32.74 45.70
N ALA A 6 -14.05 -31.80 45.76
CA ALA A 6 -13.48 -31.15 46.97
C ALA A 6 -12.04 -30.61 46.66
N ARG A 7 -11.72 -29.31 46.73
CA ARG A 7 -11.59 -28.32 47.84
C ARG A 7 -10.22 -28.29 48.55
N LEU A 8 -9.74 -27.05 48.76
CA LEU A 8 -8.80 -26.53 49.79
C LEU A 8 -7.29 -26.63 49.46
N ARG A 9 -6.39 -25.66 49.73
CA ARG A 9 -6.33 -24.45 50.59
C ARG A 9 -5.10 -23.61 50.11
N LYS A 10 -5.18 -22.27 49.94
CA LYS A 10 -4.89 -21.19 50.93
C LYS A 10 -3.35 -20.97 51.11
N VAL A 11 -2.76 -19.78 50.91
CA VAL A 11 -2.73 -18.61 51.82
C VAL A 11 -1.77 -17.49 51.28
N ARG A 12 -2.27 -16.23 51.23
CA ARG A 12 -1.72 -14.87 51.58
C ARG A 12 -0.36 -14.38 51.00
N SER A 13 -0.08 -13.08 50.78
CA SER A 13 -0.66 -11.74 51.12
C SER A 13 0.08 -10.66 50.28
N ALA A 14 -0.57 -9.63 49.70
CA ALA A 14 -0.80 -8.24 50.19
C ALA A 14 0.51 -7.46 50.51
N ASN A 15 0.74 -6.16 50.23
CA ASN A 15 0.00 -4.97 49.80
C ASN A 15 1.06 -3.88 49.50
N ALA A 16 0.77 -2.87 48.67
CA ALA A 16 0.79 -1.44 49.06
C ALA A 16 0.68 -0.48 47.85
N THR A 17 -0.20 0.51 48.03
CA THR A 17 -0.63 1.52 47.07
C THR A 17 -0.31 2.92 47.64
N VAL A 18 0.14 3.82 46.74
CA VAL A 18 -0.31 5.23 46.57
C VAL A 18 0.28 6.41 47.39
N LYS A 19 0.56 7.48 46.60
CA LYS A 19 0.54 8.98 46.79
C LYS A 19 1.90 9.69 46.87
N VAL A 20 2.19 10.88 46.29
CA VAL A 20 1.74 11.76 45.15
C VAL A 20 2.45 13.15 45.35
N LEU A 21 2.56 13.97 44.29
CA LEU A 21 2.97 15.41 44.15
C LEU A 21 4.48 15.68 43.89
N GLY A 22 4.91 16.54 42.94
CA GLY A 22 4.24 17.38 41.93
C GLY A 22 5.22 18.31 41.15
N SER A 23 4.93 18.54 39.86
CA SER A 23 5.08 19.73 38.98
C SER A 23 6.44 20.44 38.73
N LEU A 24 6.88 20.53 37.45
CA LEU A 24 7.04 21.78 36.63
C LEU A 24 7.66 21.58 35.21
N MET A 25 6.84 21.90 34.20
CA MET A 25 7.04 22.55 32.87
C MET A 25 8.35 22.56 32.02
N LEU A 26 8.10 22.35 30.71
CA LEU A 26 8.57 23.03 29.46
C LEU A 26 9.67 22.44 28.54
N CYS A 27 9.23 22.11 27.31
CA CYS A 27 9.80 22.33 25.94
C CYS A 27 10.97 21.50 25.32
N GLY A 28 10.73 21.00 24.09
CA GLY A 28 11.69 20.84 22.97
C GLY A 28 12.09 19.40 22.59
N LEU A 29 11.40 18.67 21.69
CA LEU A 29 11.52 18.58 20.22
C LEU A 29 12.79 17.86 19.63
N ILE A 30 12.57 16.64 19.10
CA ILE A 30 13.07 16.04 17.83
C ILE A 30 14.54 15.49 17.66
N VAL A 31 14.60 14.26 17.08
CA VAL A 31 15.67 13.56 16.30
C VAL A 31 16.67 12.59 17.00
N PHE A 32 16.75 11.35 16.45
CA PHE A 32 17.68 10.21 16.70
C PHE A 32 17.53 9.53 18.09
N ILE A 33 17.33 8.21 18.24
CA ILE A 33 18.27 7.09 17.95
C ILE A 33 17.54 5.72 18.08
N VAL A 34 17.72 4.81 17.11
CA VAL A 34 17.90 3.37 17.39
C VAL A 34 19.39 3.10 17.26
N SER A 35 20.01 2.81 18.40
CA SER A 35 21.34 2.24 18.62
C SER A 35 21.80 2.65 20.02
N GLN A 36 21.92 1.68 20.93
CA GLN A 36 22.49 1.74 22.29
C GLN A 36 21.51 1.86 23.47
N ASN A 37 21.26 0.71 24.09
CA ASN A 37 21.21 0.55 25.55
C ASN A 37 22.55 -0.15 25.90
N PHE A 38 23.49 0.26 26.76
CA PHE A 38 23.55 1.12 27.94
C PHE A 38 25.01 1.60 28.08
N LYS A 39 25.25 2.87 28.44
CA LYS A 39 26.10 3.29 29.58
C LYS A 39 26.17 4.81 29.74
N SER A 40 25.85 5.25 30.94
CA SER A 40 25.85 6.61 31.47
C SER A 40 27.26 7.22 31.63
N ALA A 41 27.43 8.50 31.29
CA ALA A 41 28.12 9.54 32.09
C ALA A 41 28.10 10.91 31.38
N THR A 42 28.15 11.97 32.19
CA THR A 42 27.88 13.41 32.00
C THR A 42 28.94 14.25 31.24
N ASP A 43 28.47 15.40 30.72
CA ASP A 43 29.13 16.72 30.44
C ASP A 43 30.05 17.00 29.21
N SER A 44 29.57 17.95 28.39
CA SER A 44 30.20 19.06 27.60
C SER A 44 31.29 18.84 26.50
N ALA A 45 30.92 19.23 25.26
CA ALA A 45 31.70 19.76 24.10
C ALA A 45 32.56 18.80 23.22
N PRO A 46 32.93 19.21 21.96
CA PRO A 46 32.24 18.95 20.70
C PRO A 46 32.81 17.80 19.84
N ASP A 47 31.97 17.36 18.89
CA ASP A 47 32.20 16.38 17.82
C ASP A 47 33.46 16.65 16.97
N ASP A 48 34.42 15.72 16.98
CA ASP A 48 35.29 15.40 15.82
C ASP A 48 36.25 14.23 16.13
N GLN A 49 36.53 13.92 17.41
CA GLN A 49 37.47 12.85 17.77
C GLN A 49 36.86 11.44 17.90
N ARG A 50 35.54 11.29 18.02
CA ARG A 50 34.90 9.95 18.20
C ARG A 50 34.75 9.14 16.91
N LEU A 51 34.96 9.73 15.73
CA LEU A 51 34.96 9.02 14.46
C LEU A 51 36.24 8.19 14.22
N ALA A 52 37.26 8.34 15.07
CA ALA A 52 38.54 7.63 14.93
C ALA A 52 38.60 6.27 15.67
N GLU A 53 37.66 5.96 16.56
CA GLU A 53 37.78 4.79 17.47
C GLU A 53 36.61 3.78 17.39
N ALA A 54 35.61 4.01 16.54
CA ALA A 54 34.56 3.03 16.27
C ALA A 54 35.09 1.89 15.37
N GLY A 55 35.63 0.85 15.99
CA GLY A 55 35.68 -0.52 15.46
C GLY A 55 36.60 -0.79 14.26
N THR A 56 37.92 -0.72 14.45
CA THR A 56 38.90 -1.27 13.48
C THR A 56 39.07 -2.79 13.57
N GLU A 57 38.43 -3.47 14.52
CA GLU A 57 38.48 -4.93 14.63
C GLU A 57 37.63 -5.58 13.52
N GLY A 58 38.31 -6.10 12.48
CA GLY A 58 37.69 -6.83 11.36
C GLY A 58 37.77 -6.11 10.00
N LEU A 59 38.30 -4.89 9.93
CA LEU A 59 38.61 -4.22 8.67
C LEU A 59 39.89 -4.83 8.06
N VAL A 60 39.93 -4.94 6.72
CA VAL A 60 41.11 -5.46 5.99
C VAL A 60 42.30 -4.53 6.25
N ASP A 61 43.45 -5.10 6.61
CA ASP A 61 44.66 -4.33 6.93
C ASP A 61 45.06 -3.44 5.72
N PRO A 62 45.13 -2.11 5.87
CA PRO A 62 45.55 -1.18 4.82
C PRO A 62 46.92 -1.51 4.20
N SER A 63 47.81 -2.16 4.96
CA SER A 63 49.12 -2.60 4.48
C SER A 63 49.02 -3.81 3.55
N GLU A 64 48.08 -4.74 3.79
CA GLU A 64 47.79 -5.87 2.88
C GLU A 64 47.14 -5.39 1.58
N ILE A 65 46.25 -4.41 1.65
CA ILE A 65 45.65 -3.78 0.46
C ILE A 65 46.73 -3.09 -0.37
N THR A 66 47.63 -2.36 0.28
CA THR A 66 48.76 -1.68 -0.37
C THR A 66 49.70 -2.66 -1.08
N LEU A 67 49.94 -3.83 -0.49
CA LEU A 67 50.74 -4.90 -1.11
C LEU A 67 50.06 -5.49 -2.36
N LYS A 68 48.72 -5.58 -2.38
CA LYS A 68 47.95 -6.19 -3.48
C LYS A 68 47.76 -5.26 -4.69
N VAL A 69 47.52 -3.96 -4.47
CA VAL A 69 47.15 -3.01 -5.55
C VAL A 69 48.05 -1.77 -5.69
N GLY A 70 49.04 -1.60 -4.80
CA GLY A 70 49.90 -0.42 -4.74
C GLY A 70 49.29 0.74 -3.94
N SER A 71 50.14 1.63 -3.41
CA SER A 71 49.76 2.68 -2.44
C SER A 71 48.70 3.66 -2.94
N GLY A 72 48.77 4.05 -4.22
CA GLY A 72 47.79 4.96 -4.81
C GLY A 72 46.39 4.34 -4.90
N ALA A 73 46.27 3.07 -5.27
CA ALA A 73 44.99 2.39 -5.36
C ALA A 73 44.43 1.98 -4.00
N ALA A 74 45.32 1.66 -3.06
CA ALA A 74 44.95 1.35 -1.69
C ALA A 74 44.24 2.52 -0.98
N SER A 75 44.69 3.77 -1.21
CA SER A 75 44.08 4.95 -0.59
C SER A 75 42.60 5.11 -0.94
N ILE A 76 42.24 5.01 -2.22
CA ILE A 76 40.86 5.16 -2.70
C ILE A 76 39.99 4.01 -2.21
N VAL A 77 40.49 2.77 -2.28
CA VAL A 77 39.75 1.61 -1.79
C VAL A 77 39.49 1.71 -0.28
N ASN A 78 40.49 2.13 0.50
CA ASN A 78 40.32 2.35 1.94
C ASN A 78 39.26 3.42 2.22
N SER A 79 39.26 4.54 1.50
CA SER A 79 38.24 5.59 1.66
C SER A 79 36.82 5.08 1.35
N ILE A 80 36.67 4.21 0.34
CA ILE A 80 35.38 3.57 0.04
C ILE A 80 34.95 2.66 1.20
N ILE A 81 35.83 1.78 1.68
CA ILE A 81 35.53 0.85 2.77
C ILE A 81 35.19 1.59 4.06
N THR A 82 35.93 2.65 4.40
CA THR A 82 35.68 3.48 5.59
C THR A 82 34.32 4.17 5.48
N LEU A 83 34.00 4.75 4.31
CA LEU A 83 32.71 5.42 4.09
C LEU A 83 31.55 4.42 4.24
N GLU A 84 31.63 3.28 3.55
CA GLU A 84 30.58 2.26 3.52
C GLU A 84 30.42 1.53 4.85
N SER A 85 31.51 1.30 5.59
CA SER A 85 31.44 0.71 6.94
C SER A 85 30.74 1.62 7.95
N ALA A 86 30.88 2.95 7.80
CA ALA A 86 30.36 3.93 8.75
C ALA A 86 28.93 4.42 8.44
N ARG A 87 28.47 4.32 7.19
CA ARG A 87 27.26 5.00 6.69
C ARG A 87 26.31 4.07 5.93
N ASP A 88 26.30 2.79 6.29
CA ASP A 88 25.65 1.69 5.56
C ASP A 88 26.40 1.35 4.26
N ALA A 89 26.60 0.05 3.99
CA ALA A 89 27.24 -0.43 2.78
C ALA A 89 26.24 -0.38 1.63
N LYS A 90 25.82 0.85 1.28
CA LYS A 90 24.74 1.12 0.34
C LYS A 90 24.96 0.34 -0.95
N CYS A 91 23.96 -0.46 -1.28
CA CYS A 91 23.91 -1.12 -2.57
C CYS A 91 23.52 -0.12 -3.67
N HIS A 92 23.61 -0.57 -4.92
CA HIS A 92 23.26 0.25 -6.07
C HIS A 92 21.83 0.81 -5.98
N SER A 93 20.84 0.01 -5.59
CA SER A 93 19.43 0.42 -5.49
C SER A 93 19.20 1.46 -4.39
N THR A 94 19.68 1.21 -3.17
CA THR A 94 19.58 2.16 -2.04
C THR A 94 20.22 3.51 -2.36
N ALA A 95 21.35 3.49 -3.08
CA ALA A 95 22.01 4.72 -3.52
C ALA A 95 21.18 5.46 -4.58
N CYS A 96 20.56 4.75 -5.51
CA CYS A 96 19.65 5.34 -6.50
C CYS A 96 18.39 5.94 -5.86
N ARG A 97 17.76 5.27 -4.90
CA ARG A 97 16.60 5.82 -4.17
C ARG A 97 16.96 7.04 -3.35
N LEU A 98 18.11 7.02 -2.69
CA LEU A 98 18.57 8.21 -1.99
C LEU A 98 18.74 9.38 -2.96
N GLU A 99 19.21 9.13 -4.18
CA GLU A 99 19.24 10.15 -5.23
C GLU A 99 17.83 10.63 -5.60
N ASP A 100 16.87 9.75 -5.86
CA ASP A 100 15.48 10.17 -6.14
C ASP A 100 14.81 10.90 -4.96
N TYR A 101 15.20 10.62 -3.70
CA TYR A 101 14.69 11.39 -2.55
C TYR A 101 15.34 12.77 -2.42
N LEU A 102 16.58 12.92 -2.87
CA LEU A 102 17.28 14.20 -2.80
C LEU A 102 16.69 15.23 -3.78
N TYR A 103 15.98 14.77 -4.82
CA TYR A 103 15.41 15.59 -5.91
C TYR A 103 14.00 15.10 -6.26
N GLY A 104 12.97 15.95 -6.19
CA GLY A 104 11.59 15.46 -6.31
C GLY A 104 11.09 15.07 -7.71
N THR A 105 11.97 14.83 -8.69
CA THR A 105 11.66 14.16 -9.95
C THR A 105 12.63 12.98 -10.13
N PRO A 106 12.15 11.71 -10.18
CA PRO A 106 13.01 10.53 -10.31
C PRO A 106 13.87 10.56 -11.58
N LEU A 107 15.06 9.97 -11.54
CA LEU A 107 15.92 9.90 -12.72
C LEU A 107 15.54 8.73 -13.63
N ASP A 108 15.54 8.98 -14.94
CA ASP A 108 15.54 7.90 -15.93
C ASP A 108 16.86 7.09 -15.87
N LYS A 109 16.84 5.83 -16.29
CA LYS A 109 17.99 4.92 -16.27
C LYS A 109 19.16 5.46 -17.10
N GLU A 110 18.91 5.92 -18.31
CA GLU A 110 19.95 6.53 -19.16
C GLU A 110 20.49 7.84 -18.54
N ALA A 111 19.65 8.56 -17.79
CA ALA A 111 20.04 9.76 -17.07
C ALA A 111 20.97 9.45 -15.89
N ARG A 112 20.74 8.33 -15.18
CA ARG A 112 21.65 7.82 -14.13
C ARG A 112 23.00 7.39 -14.69
N ASN A 113 23.00 6.70 -15.83
CA ASN A 113 24.22 6.23 -16.48
C ASN A 113 25.10 7.37 -16.96
N VAL A 114 24.52 8.31 -17.71
CA VAL A 114 25.29 9.45 -18.24
C VAL A 114 25.90 10.27 -17.11
N ARG A 115 25.25 10.33 -15.95
CA ARG A 115 25.76 11.01 -14.76
C ARG A 115 27.04 10.35 -14.24
N TRP A 116 27.15 9.03 -14.22
CA TRP A 116 28.41 8.37 -13.83
C TRP A 116 29.54 8.66 -14.81
N GLU A 117 29.24 8.73 -16.11
CA GLU A 117 30.20 9.13 -17.12
C GLU A 117 30.68 10.57 -16.86
N PHE A 118 29.74 11.47 -16.58
CA PHE A 118 30.03 12.85 -16.22
C PHE A 118 30.90 12.99 -14.97
N GLN A 119 30.62 12.23 -13.91
CA GLN A 119 31.47 12.18 -12.72
C GLN A 119 32.89 11.68 -13.06
N ARG A 120 33.00 10.63 -13.88
CA ARG A 120 34.27 10.07 -14.32
C ARG A 120 35.08 11.09 -15.14
N GLU A 121 34.45 11.75 -16.11
CA GLU A 121 35.15 12.71 -16.96
C GLU A 121 35.53 13.99 -16.22
N LEU A 122 34.71 14.44 -15.26
CA LEU A 122 35.09 15.54 -14.36
C LEU A 122 36.31 15.17 -13.51
N ALA A 123 36.30 13.98 -12.90
CA ALA A 123 37.43 13.47 -12.14
C ALA A 123 38.68 13.37 -13.01
N ARG A 124 38.55 12.84 -14.24
CA ARG A 124 39.64 12.70 -15.22
C ARG A 124 40.22 14.06 -15.58
N SER A 125 39.38 15.04 -15.91
CA SER A 125 39.82 16.37 -16.35
C SER A 125 40.62 17.07 -15.25
N ILE A 126 40.05 17.19 -14.05
CA ILE A 126 40.71 17.85 -12.91
C ILE A 126 42.03 17.16 -12.55
N TRP A 127 42.01 15.83 -12.42
CA TRP A 127 43.18 15.07 -12.01
C TRP A 127 44.30 15.12 -13.06
N THR A 128 43.95 15.13 -14.36
CA THR A 128 44.93 15.25 -15.45
C THR A 128 45.61 16.61 -15.45
N GLN A 129 44.83 17.69 -15.40
CA GLN A 129 45.37 19.05 -15.38
C GLN A 129 46.28 19.26 -14.16
N ALA A 130 45.84 18.79 -12.99
CA ALA A 130 46.63 18.86 -11.77
C ALA A 130 47.93 18.06 -11.88
N SER A 131 47.87 16.86 -12.48
CA SER A 131 49.04 16.01 -12.69
C SER A 131 50.05 16.64 -13.65
N GLN A 132 49.59 17.26 -14.74
CA GLN A 132 50.46 17.95 -15.70
C GLN A 132 51.19 19.13 -15.06
N GLU A 133 50.48 19.95 -14.29
CA GLU A 133 51.08 21.09 -13.61
C GLU A 133 52.04 20.66 -12.49
N ALA A 134 51.65 19.67 -11.69
CA ALA A 134 52.49 19.10 -10.66
C ALA A 134 53.74 18.40 -11.21
N ALA A 135 53.64 17.77 -12.39
CA ALA A 135 54.78 17.17 -13.09
C ALA A 135 55.81 18.22 -13.52
N ARG A 136 55.38 19.38 -14.03
CA ARG A 136 56.27 20.52 -14.33
C ARG A 136 57.01 21.01 -13.09
N GLN A 137 56.38 20.89 -11.93
CA GLN A 137 56.93 21.29 -10.63
C GLN A 137 57.72 20.15 -9.92
N GLY A 138 57.90 18.98 -10.56
CA GLY A 138 58.64 17.85 -10.00
C GLY A 138 57.98 17.20 -8.77
N ARG A 139 56.67 17.37 -8.58
CA ARG A 139 55.91 16.80 -7.46
C ARG A 139 55.64 15.31 -7.70
N LYS A 140 55.54 14.54 -6.61
CA LYS A 140 55.24 13.10 -6.62
C LYS A 140 53.85 12.75 -6.09
N GLU A 141 53.15 13.74 -5.53
CA GLU A 141 51.84 13.59 -4.91
C GLU A 141 51.04 14.89 -5.10
N LEU A 142 49.73 14.78 -5.26
CA LEU A 142 48.79 15.89 -5.42
C LEU A 142 48.00 16.10 -4.12
N THR A 143 48.17 17.25 -3.49
CA THR A 143 47.41 17.66 -2.30
C THR A 143 46.27 18.60 -2.66
N LYS A 144 45.43 18.94 -1.66
CA LYS A 144 44.35 19.93 -1.84
C LYS A 144 44.86 21.24 -2.45
N GLY A 145 46.08 21.66 -2.10
CA GLY A 145 46.68 22.90 -2.59
C GLY A 145 46.97 22.93 -4.10
N GLN A 146 47.22 21.78 -4.73
CA GLN A 146 47.45 21.69 -6.18
C GLN A 146 46.14 21.54 -6.96
N LEU A 147 45.09 20.97 -6.34
CA LEU A 147 43.79 20.83 -6.98
C LEU A 147 42.98 22.13 -6.95
N GLN A 148 43.08 22.90 -5.87
CA GLN A 148 42.28 24.11 -5.65
C GLN A 148 42.38 25.17 -6.75
N PRO A 149 43.57 25.52 -7.29
CA PRO A 149 43.67 26.48 -8.38
C PRO A 149 42.83 26.08 -9.60
N ILE A 150 42.83 24.80 -9.97
CA ILE A 150 42.08 24.26 -11.11
C ILE A 150 40.58 24.20 -10.81
N ILE A 151 40.21 23.81 -9.58
CA ILE A 151 38.80 23.78 -9.15
C ILE A 151 38.21 25.20 -9.14
N ALA A 152 38.97 26.18 -8.65
CA ALA A 152 38.53 27.57 -8.54
C ALA A 152 38.30 28.27 -9.90
N GLU A 153 38.83 27.71 -11.00
CA GLU A 153 38.57 28.23 -12.36
C GLU A 153 37.10 28.07 -12.78
N PHE A 154 36.40 27.04 -12.27
CA PHE A 154 35.02 26.76 -12.66
C PHE A 154 34.06 26.59 -11.48
N LEU A 155 34.51 26.34 -10.27
CA LEU A 155 33.68 26.13 -9.08
C LEU A 155 34.07 27.13 -7.98
N GLN A 156 33.14 28.02 -7.66
CA GLN A 156 33.23 28.89 -6.49
C GLN A 156 32.18 28.49 -5.47
N THR A 157 32.59 28.30 -4.22
CA THR A 157 31.69 27.98 -3.11
C THR A 157 31.77 29.05 -2.04
N SER A 158 30.61 29.46 -1.53
CA SER A 158 30.50 30.33 -0.36
C SER A 158 29.47 29.76 0.60
N HIS A 159 29.61 30.07 1.88
CA HIS A 159 28.68 29.63 2.91
C HIS A 159 27.88 30.82 3.42
N SER A 160 26.55 30.66 3.50
CA SER A 160 25.67 31.63 4.15
C SER A 160 25.70 31.48 5.68
N GLU A 161 25.27 32.50 6.41
CA GLU A 161 25.14 32.47 7.89
C GLU A 161 24.26 31.32 8.40
N ASN A 162 23.34 30.83 7.56
CA ASN A 162 22.43 29.72 7.87
C ASN A 162 23.00 28.33 7.50
N GLY A 163 24.29 28.25 7.11
CA GLY A 163 24.95 26.99 6.77
C GLY A 163 24.63 26.43 5.38
N GLN A 164 23.91 27.17 4.51
CA GLN A 164 23.71 26.75 3.12
C GLN A 164 24.97 27.00 2.29
N ILE A 165 25.27 26.07 1.38
CA ILE A 165 26.37 26.15 0.43
C ILE A 165 25.83 26.82 -0.84
N SER A 166 26.30 28.03 -1.12
CA SER A 166 26.04 28.70 -2.39
C SER A 166 27.16 28.34 -3.36
N VAL A 167 26.79 27.74 -4.49
CA VAL A 167 27.70 27.22 -5.50
C VAL A 167 27.52 27.99 -6.78
N THR A 168 28.57 28.65 -7.25
CA THR A 168 28.60 29.29 -8.57
C THR A 168 29.50 28.47 -9.48
N LEU A 169 28.95 28.03 -10.61
CA LEU A 169 29.66 27.25 -11.62
C LEU A 169 29.84 28.12 -12.89
N GLY A 170 31.09 28.37 -13.28
CA GLY A 170 31.44 29.23 -14.41
C GLY A 170 30.87 30.66 -14.29
N SER A 171 30.12 31.10 -15.31
CA SER A 171 29.40 32.39 -15.34
C SER A 171 27.90 32.25 -15.04
N GLY A 172 27.45 31.08 -14.58
CA GLY A 172 26.06 30.79 -14.28
C GLY A 172 25.57 31.43 -12.99
N GLU A 173 24.26 31.42 -12.80
CA GLU A 173 23.61 31.86 -11.56
C GLU A 173 24.00 30.95 -10.37
N PRO A 174 24.10 31.50 -9.14
CA PRO A 174 24.39 30.70 -7.96
C PRO A 174 23.30 29.66 -7.67
N ILE A 175 23.71 28.42 -7.39
CA ILE A 175 22.86 27.30 -6.98
C ILE A 175 23.05 27.06 -5.49
N THR A 176 21.95 27.02 -4.75
CA THR A 176 21.97 26.78 -3.31
C THR A 176 21.79 25.30 -2.99
N ILE A 177 22.71 24.74 -2.19
CA ILE A 177 22.66 23.39 -1.66
C ILE A 177 22.57 23.47 -0.14
N SER A 178 21.60 22.77 0.47
CA SER A 178 21.54 22.64 1.93
C SER A 178 22.62 21.68 2.44
N GLN A 179 23.14 21.93 3.65
CA GLN A 179 24.15 21.04 4.25
C GLN A 179 23.65 19.59 4.37
N VAL A 180 22.39 19.40 4.76
CA VAL A 180 21.75 18.08 4.85
C VAL A 180 21.75 17.35 3.50
N ARG A 181 21.40 18.04 2.40
CA ARG A 181 21.41 17.45 1.06
C ARG A 181 22.82 17.04 0.65
N PHE A 182 23.81 17.90 0.95
CA PHE A 182 25.21 17.59 0.69
C PHE A 182 25.66 16.34 1.45
N ASP A 183 25.39 16.27 2.76
CA ASP A 183 25.79 15.15 3.61
C ASP A 183 25.12 13.83 3.20
N GLN A 184 23.84 13.88 2.82
CA GLN A 184 23.11 12.73 2.30
C GLN A 184 23.71 12.22 1.00
N PHE A 185 23.98 13.08 0.01
CA PHE A 185 24.63 12.65 -1.23
C PHE A 185 26.07 12.16 -1.00
N ALA A 186 26.83 12.88 -0.17
CA ALA A 186 28.23 12.57 0.12
C ALA A 186 28.43 11.22 0.84
N SER A 187 27.37 10.68 1.45
CA SER A 187 27.34 9.33 2.03
C SER A 187 27.29 8.20 0.99
N ILE A 188 27.13 8.51 -0.30
CA ILE A 188 27.20 7.55 -1.41
C ILE A 188 28.64 7.51 -1.95
N ALA A 189 29.15 6.31 -2.24
CA ALA A 189 30.53 6.12 -2.71
C ALA A 189 30.75 6.48 -4.21
N TYR A 190 29.76 6.96 -4.96
CA TYR A 190 29.86 7.12 -6.42
C TYR A 190 31.00 8.05 -6.88
N SER A 191 31.24 9.16 -6.19
CA SER A 191 32.39 10.02 -6.53
C SER A 191 33.73 9.31 -6.31
N LEU A 192 33.85 8.46 -5.28
CA LEU A 192 35.04 7.63 -5.08
C LEU A 192 35.15 6.53 -6.14
N ARG A 193 34.03 5.95 -6.59
CA ARG A 193 33.97 4.97 -7.70
C ARG A 193 34.38 5.60 -9.04
N ALA A 194 34.00 6.85 -9.29
CA ALA A 194 34.44 7.61 -10.45
C ALA A 194 35.97 7.80 -10.44
N ILE A 195 36.54 8.22 -9.31
CA ILE A 195 37.99 8.39 -9.13
C ILE A 195 38.71 7.04 -9.27
N GLN A 196 38.17 5.95 -8.70
CA GLN A 196 38.70 4.59 -8.83
C GLN A 196 38.73 4.13 -10.30
N THR A 197 37.70 4.45 -11.07
CA THR A 197 37.61 4.12 -12.50
C THR A 197 38.66 4.87 -13.31
N VAL A 198 38.86 6.17 -13.05
CA VAL A 198 39.92 6.97 -13.69
C VAL A 198 41.32 6.42 -13.37
N GLN A 199 41.55 6.00 -12.13
CA GLN A 199 42.80 5.37 -11.73
C GLN A 199 43.03 4.04 -12.45
N LEU A 200 41.98 3.21 -12.59
CA LEU A 200 42.05 1.95 -13.31
C LEU A 200 42.46 2.19 -14.78
N ASP A 201 41.81 3.15 -15.46
CA ASP A 201 42.15 3.53 -16.83
C ASP A 201 43.62 4.00 -16.93
N ALA A 202 44.08 4.88 -16.05
CA ALA A 202 45.46 5.39 -16.09
C ALA A 202 46.51 4.30 -15.81
N SER A 203 46.26 3.43 -14.82
CA SER A 203 47.18 2.37 -14.40
C SER A 203 47.31 1.22 -15.42
N THR A 204 46.34 1.11 -16.32
CA THR A 204 46.26 0.12 -17.39
C THR A 204 46.64 0.68 -18.76
N GLY A 205 47.03 1.96 -18.83
CA GLY A 205 47.46 2.60 -20.07
C GLY A 205 46.30 2.95 -21.02
N ASN A 206 45.12 3.23 -20.47
CA ASN A 206 43.91 3.68 -21.15
C ASN A 206 43.50 5.11 -20.73
N GLY A 207 44.48 5.88 -20.23
CA GLY A 207 44.21 7.16 -19.60
C GLY A 207 45.49 7.98 -19.36
N PRO A 208 45.33 9.21 -18.87
CA PRO A 208 46.39 10.20 -18.72
C PRO A 208 47.48 9.78 -17.70
N ASP A 209 48.65 10.42 -17.78
CA ASP A 209 49.69 10.30 -16.75
C ASP A 209 49.22 10.98 -15.46
N LEU A 210 48.77 10.18 -14.49
CA LEU A 210 48.25 10.67 -13.21
C LEU A 210 49.28 10.56 -12.09
N ILE A 211 49.50 11.67 -11.38
CA ILE A 211 50.25 11.70 -10.12
C ILE A 211 49.32 11.26 -8.99
N THR A 212 49.82 10.47 -8.04
CA THR A 212 49.04 9.94 -6.91
C THR A 212 48.41 11.07 -6.08
N LEU A 213 47.16 10.91 -5.66
CA LEU A 213 46.46 11.81 -4.74
C LEU A 213 46.88 11.52 -3.29
N SER A 214 47.16 12.56 -2.50
CA SER A 214 47.22 12.44 -1.04
C SER A 214 45.81 12.30 -0.45
N GLY A 215 45.69 11.98 0.84
CA GLY A 215 44.39 11.85 1.50
C GLY A 215 43.52 13.11 1.42
N ASP A 216 44.10 14.29 1.67
CA ASP A 216 43.41 15.58 1.55
C ASP A 216 43.14 15.97 0.08
N GLY A 217 43.99 15.54 -0.85
CA GLY A 217 43.75 15.68 -2.28
C GLY A 217 42.57 14.86 -2.77
N LEU A 218 42.47 13.59 -2.35
CA LEU A 218 41.37 12.69 -2.65
C LEU A 218 40.04 13.23 -2.10
N GLU A 219 40.02 13.69 -0.85
CA GLU A 219 38.84 14.29 -0.24
C GLU A 219 38.40 15.57 -0.98
N SER A 220 39.35 16.43 -1.35
CA SER A 220 39.06 17.65 -2.11
C SER A 220 38.46 17.34 -3.49
N LEU A 221 38.97 16.31 -4.19
CA LEU A 221 38.44 15.88 -5.47
C LEU A 221 37.04 15.27 -5.31
N LYS A 222 36.83 14.39 -4.32
CA LYS A 222 35.53 13.80 -4.01
C LYS A 222 34.48 14.88 -3.75
N LYS A 223 34.77 15.82 -2.85
CA LYS A 223 33.87 16.93 -2.49
C LYS A 223 33.49 17.78 -3.69
N THR A 224 34.44 18.00 -4.61
CA THR A 224 34.20 18.73 -5.85
C THR A 224 33.21 18.00 -6.75
N ILE A 225 33.42 16.70 -6.99
CA ILE A 225 32.54 15.88 -7.82
C ILE A 225 31.13 15.79 -7.20
N ASP A 226 31.03 15.59 -5.88
CA ASP A 226 29.75 15.58 -5.17
C ASP A 226 29.00 16.90 -5.37
N THR A 227 29.66 18.04 -5.13
CA THR A 227 29.08 19.38 -5.25
C THR A 227 28.54 19.64 -6.65
N VAL A 228 29.34 19.35 -7.67
CA VAL A 228 28.98 19.57 -9.07
C VAL A 228 27.84 18.64 -9.50
N THR A 229 27.88 17.38 -9.05
CA THR A 229 26.82 16.41 -9.36
C THR A 229 25.48 16.85 -8.75
N ILE A 230 25.46 17.29 -7.50
CA ILE A 230 24.24 17.80 -6.85
C ILE A 230 23.70 19.01 -7.63
N CYS A 231 24.56 19.93 -8.06
CA CYS A 231 24.13 21.06 -8.89
C CYS A 231 23.49 20.59 -10.20
N ALA A 232 24.11 19.63 -10.89
CA ALA A 232 23.58 19.09 -12.13
C ALA A 232 22.22 18.41 -11.94
N LEU A 233 22.06 17.66 -10.86
CA LEU A 233 20.79 17.02 -10.52
C LEU A 233 19.70 18.05 -10.20
N LEU A 234 20.01 19.11 -9.44
CA LEU A 234 19.05 20.20 -9.15
C LEU A 234 18.62 20.96 -10.42
N VAL A 235 19.55 21.22 -11.33
CA VAL A 235 19.24 21.88 -12.61
C VAL A 235 18.42 20.97 -13.51
N ALA A 236 18.72 19.67 -13.53
CA ALA A 236 17.99 18.70 -14.34
C ALA A 236 16.57 18.45 -13.80
N ASP A 237 16.39 18.32 -12.48
CA ASP A 237 15.08 18.27 -11.80
C ASP A 237 14.25 19.53 -12.11
N LYS A 238 14.85 20.73 -11.98
CA LYS A 238 14.18 21.98 -12.34
C LYS A 238 13.70 21.99 -13.80
N ARG A 239 14.52 21.50 -14.74
CA ARG A 239 14.17 21.39 -16.16
C ARG A 239 13.04 20.39 -16.41
N ALA A 240 13.12 19.21 -15.80
CA ALA A 240 12.07 18.19 -15.91
C ALA A 240 10.72 18.73 -15.42
N ARG A 241 10.71 19.42 -14.26
CA ARG A 241 9.50 20.09 -13.73
C ARG A 241 8.97 21.18 -14.67
N GLN A 242 9.86 21.98 -15.24
CA GLN A 242 9.47 23.03 -16.20
C GLN A 242 8.88 22.47 -17.50
N ALA A 243 9.32 21.28 -17.92
CA ALA A 243 8.85 20.56 -19.10
C ALA A 243 7.67 19.61 -18.79
N ASN A 244 7.21 19.53 -17.53
CA ASN A 244 6.21 18.59 -17.06
C ASN A 244 6.56 17.11 -17.33
N GLU A 245 7.85 16.76 -17.25
CA GLU A 245 8.34 15.39 -17.42
C GLU A 245 8.27 14.62 -16.09
N ARG A 246 7.73 13.40 -16.11
CA ARG A 246 7.63 12.52 -14.92
C ARG A 246 8.99 11.99 -14.43
N LYS A 247 10.01 12.01 -15.28
CA LYS A 247 11.38 11.58 -14.97
C LYS A 247 12.37 12.59 -15.52
N VAL A 248 13.52 12.73 -14.86
CA VAL A 248 14.66 13.46 -15.41
C VAL A 248 15.24 12.62 -16.55
N SER A 249 14.98 13.05 -17.79
CA SER A 249 15.46 12.38 -19.00
C SER A 249 16.97 12.53 -19.22
N LEU A 250 17.54 11.68 -20.10
CA LEU A 250 18.92 11.80 -20.58
C LEU A 250 19.22 13.21 -21.13
N ALA A 251 18.25 13.81 -21.83
CA ALA A 251 18.37 15.16 -22.37
C ALA A 251 18.50 16.21 -21.25
N ASN A 252 17.67 16.12 -20.21
CA ASN A 252 17.75 17.01 -19.05
C ASN A 252 19.10 16.93 -18.36
N MET A 253 19.61 15.72 -18.11
CA MET A 253 20.92 15.55 -17.48
C MET A 253 22.06 16.07 -18.33
N ARG A 254 22.07 15.77 -19.64
CA ARG A 254 23.11 16.29 -20.55
C ARG A 254 23.11 17.81 -20.58
N GLU A 255 21.94 18.41 -20.67
CA GLU A 255 21.81 19.85 -20.78
C GLU A 255 22.09 20.56 -19.46
N ALA A 256 21.68 19.98 -18.32
CA ALA A 256 22.06 20.47 -17.00
C ALA A 256 23.58 20.47 -16.82
N TRP A 257 24.23 19.36 -17.15
CA TRP A 257 25.68 19.23 -17.06
C TRP A 257 26.41 20.23 -17.97
N ARG A 258 25.98 20.34 -19.23
CA ARG A 258 26.51 21.33 -20.20
C ARG A 258 26.36 22.76 -19.68
N SER A 259 25.18 23.09 -19.14
CA SER A 259 24.92 24.46 -18.66
C SER A 259 25.76 24.86 -17.45
N LEU A 260 26.25 23.88 -16.67
CA LEU A 260 27.02 24.14 -15.47
C LEU A 260 28.52 24.21 -15.71
N ILE A 261 29.06 23.25 -16.47
CA ILE A 261 30.51 23.09 -16.61
C ILE A 261 31.00 23.61 -17.97
N GLY A 262 30.10 23.82 -18.93
CA GLY A 262 30.42 24.22 -20.30
C GLY A 262 31.10 23.09 -21.09
N GLU A 263 30.97 23.10 -22.42
CA GLU A 263 31.65 22.10 -23.27
C GLU A 263 33.18 22.22 -23.22
N SER A 264 33.72 23.35 -22.76
CA SER A 264 35.16 23.64 -22.74
C SER A 264 35.94 22.99 -21.59
N VAL A 265 35.29 22.64 -20.48
CA VAL A 265 35.97 22.05 -19.28
C VAL A 265 36.10 20.52 -19.39
N ILE A 266 35.26 19.89 -20.21
CA ILE A 266 35.34 18.47 -20.58
C ILE A 266 35.99 18.38 -21.96
N GLN A 267 37.26 18.77 -22.07
CA GLN A 267 38.00 18.46 -23.29
C GLN A 267 38.29 16.95 -23.31
N PRO A 268 37.97 16.23 -24.40
CA PRO A 268 38.43 14.86 -24.55
C PRO A 268 39.96 14.88 -24.48
N VAL A 269 40.51 14.25 -23.44
CA VAL A 269 41.96 14.13 -23.30
C VAL A 269 42.44 13.29 -24.48
N VAL A 270 43.16 13.91 -25.40
CA VAL A 270 43.78 13.22 -26.54
C VAL A 270 44.69 12.14 -25.97
N GLU A 271 44.39 10.88 -26.30
CA GLU A 271 45.21 9.74 -25.89
C GLU A 271 46.64 9.97 -26.41
N SER A 272 47.61 9.94 -25.49
CA SER A 272 49.03 10.03 -25.83
C SER A 272 49.42 8.80 -26.66
N GLU A 273 49.71 8.99 -27.95
CA GLU A 273 50.19 7.96 -28.89
C GLU A 273 51.52 7.30 -28.45
N THR A 274 52.17 7.84 -27.42
CA THR A 274 53.55 7.50 -27.03
C THR A 274 53.73 6.42 -25.96
N ARG A 275 52.67 5.76 -25.45
CA ARG A 275 52.83 4.71 -24.42
C ARG A 275 53.00 3.31 -25.00
N GLN A 276 53.95 2.55 -24.44
CA GLN A 276 53.99 1.10 -24.60
C GLN A 276 52.66 0.51 -24.12
N SER A 277 51.88 -0.08 -25.03
CA SER A 277 50.66 -0.78 -24.68
C SER A 277 51.00 -1.90 -23.69
N LEU A 278 50.54 -1.81 -22.45
CA LEU A 278 50.59 -2.94 -21.52
C LEU A 278 49.98 -4.17 -22.19
N SER A 279 50.57 -5.33 -21.98
CA SER A 279 50.01 -6.55 -22.54
C SER A 279 48.59 -6.78 -21.97
N LYS A 280 47.70 -7.42 -22.74
CA LYS A 280 46.34 -7.77 -22.27
C LYS A 280 46.37 -8.53 -20.94
N ALA A 281 47.39 -9.36 -20.73
CA ALA A 281 47.60 -10.12 -19.48
C ALA A 281 47.92 -9.20 -18.28
N GLU A 282 48.72 -8.16 -18.48
CA GLU A 282 49.06 -7.21 -17.41
C GLU A 282 47.89 -6.31 -17.03
N VAL A 283 47.13 -5.85 -18.03
CA VAL A 283 45.88 -5.08 -17.82
C VAL A 283 44.90 -5.90 -16.99
N ARG A 284 44.63 -7.15 -17.39
CA ARG A 284 43.74 -8.06 -16.67
C ARG A 284 44.21 -8.32 -15.25
N ARG A 285 45.50 -8.55 -15.04
CA ARG A 285 46.07 -8.79 -13.69
C ARG A 285 45.84 -7.62 -12.75
N LYS A 286 46.08 -6.38 -13.21
CA LYS A 286 45.86 -5.18 -12.39
C LYS A 286 44.38 -4.96 -12.09
N ALA A 287 43.51 -5.10 -13.09
CA ALA A 287 42.06 -4.97 -12.92
C ALA A 287 41.49 -6.04 -11.97
N MET A 288 41.94 -7.29 -12.10
CA MET A 288 41.54 -8.38 -11.21
C MET A 288 41.95 -8.11 -9.76
N ALA A 289 43.18 -7.63 -9.53
CA ALA A 289 43.64 -7.29 -8.18
C ALA A 289 42.75 -6.21 -7.54
N LEU A 290 42.40 -5.16 -8.30
CA LEU A 290 41.52 -4.09 -7.82
C LEU A 290 40.09 -4.59 -7.50
N LEU A 291 39.53 -5.45 -8.35
CA LEU A 291 38.22 -6.06 -8.13
C LEU A 291 38.22 -6.93 -6.88
N LYS A 292 39.21 -7.83 -6.73
CA LYS A 292 39.31 -8.72 -5.56
C LYS A 292 39.39 -7.93 -4.25
N VAL A 293 40.20 -6.87 -4.21
CA VAL A 293 40.29 -6.00 -3.04
C VAL A 293 38.96 -5.25 -2.80
N THR A 294 38.29 -4.79 -3.85
CA THR A 294 36.97 -4.13 -3.72
C THR A 294 35.93 -5.07 -3.12
N ILE A 295 35.91 -6.34 -3.57
CA ILE A 295 35.02 -7.38 -3.05
C ILE A 295 35.35 -7.68 -1.57
N GLU A 296 36.62 -7.87 -1.23
CA GLU A 296 37.08 -8.08 0.14
C GLU A 296 36.60 -6.93 1.06
N GLY A 297 36.74 -5.69 0.57
CA GLY A 297 36.29 -4.48 1.25
C GLY A 297 34.78 -4.41 1.48
N LYS A 298 33.97 -4.66 0.44
CA LYS A 298 32.51 -4.71 0.54
C LYS A 298 32.04 -5.76 1.54
N LEU A 299 32.61 -6.97 1.49
CA LEU A 299 32.29 -8.04 2.43
C LEU A 299 32.70 -7.70 3.88
N ALA A 300 33.79 -6.95 4.08
CA ALA A 300 34.15 -6.43 5.40
C ALA A 300 33.13 -5.38 5.89
N ALA A 301 32.71 -4.46 5.03
CA ALA A 301 31.72 -3.43 5.36
C ALA A 301 30.36 -4.03 5.76
N TYR A 302 29.84 -5.02 5.00
CA TYR A 302 28.60 -5.72 5.37
C TYR A 302 28.67 -6.43 6.73
N ARG A 303 29.83 -7.00 7.09
CA ARG A 303 30.03 -7.65 8.39
C ARG A 303 30.06 -6.64 9.53
N ALA A 304 30.77 -5.53 9.33
CA ALA A 304 30.88 -4.45 10.31
C ALA A 304 29.51 -3.78 10.56
N TYR A 305 28.77 -3.48 9.50
CA TYR A 305 27.47 -2.82 9.59
C TYR A 305 26.42 -3.67 10.33
N ASN A 306 26.39 -4.99 10.10
CA ASN A 306 25.36 -5.87 10.63
C ASN A 306 25.65 -6.44 12.04
N ASP A 307 26.79 -6.11 12.67
CA ASP A 307 27.22 -6.62 14.00
C ASP A 307 27.13 -8.16 14.14
N VAL A 308 27.46 -8.90 13.07
CA VAL A 308 27.24 -10.36 13.05
C VAL A 308 28.52 -11.13 13.29
N SER A 309 28.56 -11.96 14.34
CA SER A 309 29.60 -12.98 14.50
C SER A 309 29.49 -14.07 13.42
N GLU A 310 30.63 -14.61 12.99
CA GLU A 310 30.75 -15.57 11.88
C GLU A 310 29.81 -16.79 11.98
N GLY A 311 29.44 -17.18 13.22
CA GLY A 311 28.52 -18.28 13.51
C GLY A 311 27.01 -17.92 13.51
N MET A 312 26.63 -16.67 13.82
CA MET A 312 25.23 -16.23 13.84
C MET A 312 24.71 -15.86 12.45
N ALA A 313 25.57 -15.29 11.59
CA ALA A 313 25.26 -14.91 10.21
C ALA A 313 24.77 -16.10 9.37
N THR A 314 25.30 -17.28 9.65
CA THR A 314 25.15 -18.47 8.80
C THR A 314 23.96 -19.37 9.15
N THR A 315 23.35 -19.22 10.34
CA THR A 315 22.35 -20.20 10.83
C THR A 315 20.94 -19.64 11.01
N LEU A 316 20.78 -18.43 11.57
CA LEU A 316 19.46 -17.81 11.80
C LEU A 316 18.98 -17.05 10.56
N MET A 317 19.84 -16.24 9.95
CA MET A 317 19.56 -15.45 8.74
C MET A 317 19.32 -16.33 7.50
N ARG A 318 20.12 -17.38 7.35
CA ARG A 318 20.03 -18.37 6.25
C ARG A 318 18.76 -19.21 6.26
N LYS A 319 18.14 -19.40 7.44
CA LYS A 319 16.82 -20.03 7.61
C LYS A 319 15.70 -19.12 7.13
N ASN A 320 15.88 -17.80 7.25
CA ASN A 320 14.89 -16.81 6.84
C ASN A 320 14.93 -16.60 5.31
N THR A 321 16.11 -16.40 4.71
CA THR A 321 16.28 -16.23 3.25
C THR A 321 15.66 -17.37 2.43
N GLU A 322 15.87 -18.63 2.82
CA GLU A 322 15.39 -19.80 2.05
C GLU A 322 13.88 -20.08 2.25
N ARG A 323 13.29 -19.69 3.40
CA ARG A 323 11.87 -19.94 3.73
C ARG A 323 10.95 -18.80 3.30
N PHE A 324 11.39 -17.55 3.45
CA PHE A 324 10.59 -16.36 3.13
C PHE A 324 10.53 -16.11 1.61
N TYR A 325 11.65 -16.10 0.88
CA TYR A 325 11.63 -15.74 -0.55
C TYR A 325 11.06 -16.81 -1.47
N ALA A 326 11.33 -18.08 -1.17
CA ALA A 326 10.74 -19.18 -1.92
C ALA A 326 9.28 -19.42 -1.56
N LYS A 327 8.75 -18.76 -0.52
CA LYS A 327 7.43 -19.04 0.06
C LYS A 327 7.17 -20.55 0.27
N TYR A 328 8.26 -21.31 0.52
CA TYR A 328 8.27 -22.76 0.58
C TYR A 328 9.47 -23.26 1.42
N PRO A 329 9.30 -24.29 2.28
CA PRO A 329 10.36 -24.67 3.20
C PRO A 329 11.54 -25.39 2.53
N PRO A 330 12.80 -25.08 2.88
CA PRO A 330 13.96 -25.90 2.51
C PRO A 330 14.01 -27.23 3.30
N PRO A 331 14.85 -28.21 2.92
CA PRO A 331 15.01 -29.47 3.66
C PRO A 331 15.43 -29.24 5.12
N ASN A 332 14.90 -30.04 6.06
CA ASN A 332 15.12 -29.82 7.48
C ASN A 332 16.60 -30.08 7.89
N PRO A 333 17.30 -29.11 8.51
CA PRO A 333 18.73 -29.25 8.85
C PRO A 333 19.03 -30.34 9.87
N THR A 334 18.08 -30.68 10.75
CA THR A 334 18.24 -31.66 11.83
C THR A 334 18.05 -33.09 11.33
N HIS A 335 17.07 -33.31 10.44
CA HIS A 335 16.68 -34.66 10.01
C HIS A 335 17.03 -34.98 8.54
N GLN A 336 17.42 -33.99 7.74
CA GLN A 336 17.61 -34.12 6.28
C GLN A 336 18.88 -33.41 5.80
N ARG A 337 19.97 -33.47 6.58
CA ARG A 337 21.23 -32.77 6.31
C ARG A 337 21.78 -33.02 4.90
N GLN A 338 21.73 -34.25 4.39
CA GLN A 338 22.21 -34.56 3.03
C GLN A 338 21.34 -33.92 1.94
N ALA A 339 20.02 -33.94 2.07
CA ALA A 339 19.11 -33.30 1.13
C ALA A 339 19.28 -31.77 1.13
N LEU A 340 19.47 -31.19 2.31
CA LEU A 340 19.77 -29.76 2.47
C LEU A 340 21.07 -29.36 1.78
N ASN A 341 22.13 -30.17 1.93
CA ASN A 341 23.41 -29.94 1.25
C ASN A 341 23.25 -30.01 -0.27
N ASN A 342 22.58 -31.04 -0.79
CA ASN A 342 22.36 -31.20 -2.23
C ASN A 342 21.55 -30.04 -2.84
N TYR A 343 20.51 -29.58 -2.15
CA TYR A 343 19.72 -28.40 -2.54
C TYR A 343 20.61 -27.16 -2.60
N ARG A 344 21.38 -26.90 -1.54
CA ARG A 344 22.27 -25.73 -1.45
C ARG A 344 23.39 -25.74 -2.48
N ASP A 345 23.97 -26.90 -2.75
CA ASP A 345 25.00 -27.02 -3.78
C ASP A 345 24.42 -26.77 -5.18
N THR A 346 23.16 -27.14 -5.41
CA THR A 346 22.45 -26.84 -6.64
C THR A 346 22.13 -25.35 -6.78
N LEU A 347 21.62 -24.72 -5.72
CA LEU A 347 21.37 -23.27 -5.68
C LEU A 347 22.66 -22.49 -5.97
N LYS A 348 23.75 -22.80 -5.28
CA LYS A 348 25.07 -22.20 -5.52
C LYS A 348 25.52 -22.38 -6.97
N ARG A 349 25.37 -23.58 -7.54
CA ARG A 349 25.75 -23.85 -8.93
C ARG A 349 24.94 -22.99 -9.90
N VAL A 350 23.61 -22.94 -9.76
CA VAL A 350 22.74 -22.14 -10.64
C VAL A 350 23.05 -20.64 -10.52
N MET A 351 23.30 -20.13 -9.32
CA MET A 351 23.72 -18.74 -9.11
C MET A 351 25.06 -18.42 -9.77
N ASN A 352 26.06 -19.32 -9.64
CA ASN A 352 27.34 -19.16 -10.32
C ASN A 352 27.19 -19.21 -11.84
N ASP A 353 26.32 -20.10 -12.37
CA ASP A 353 26.07 -20.20 -13.80
C ASP A 353 25.43 -18.91 -14.35
N PHE A 354 24.47 -18.33 -13.61
CA PHE A 354 23.85 -17.05 -13.97
C PHE A 354 24.87 -15.91 -13.96
N SER A 355 25.64 -15.79 -12.88
CA SER A 355 26.71 -14.78 -12.75
C SER A 355 27.73 -14.88 -13.90
N LEU A 356 28.08 -16.11 -14.31
CA LEU A 356 28.98 -16.34 -15.45
C LEU A 356 28.35 -15.94 -16.78
N ASP A 357 27.08 -16.24 -17.02
CA ASP A 357 26.35 -15.85 -18.24
C ASP A 357 26.20 -14.33 -18.33
N LEU A 358 25.85 -13.68 -17.21
CA LEU A 358 25.76 -12.23 -17.09
C LEU A 358 27.09 -11.54 -17.45
N LEU A 359 28.20 -11.96 -16.84
CA LEU A 359 29.52 -11.40 -17.13
C LEU A 359 29.99 -11.70 -18.55
N SER A 360 29.70 -12.89 -19.09
CA SER A 360 30.07 -13.25 -20.46
C SER A 360 29.30 -12.44 -21.51
N LYS A 361 28.01 -12.15 -21.27
CA LYS A 361 27.21 -11.29 -22.13
C LYS A 361 27.67 -9.84 -22.08
N ALA A 362 27.96 -9.33 -20.89
CA ALA A 362 28.49 -7.99 -20.72
C ALA A 362 29.86 -7.84 -21.39
N ASP A 363 30.74 -8.83 -21.25
CA ASP A 363 32.03 -8.91 -21.97
C ASP A 363 31.84 -8.91 -23.49
N GLN A 364 30.91 -9.71 -24.01
CA GLN A 364 30.62 -9.75 -25.44
C GLN A 364 30.13 -8.39 -25.96
N HIS A 365 29.22 -7.73 -25.25
CA HIS A 365 28.71 -6.41 -25.61
C HIS A 365 29.83 -5.35 -25.58
N ALA A 366 30.65 -5.37 -24.53
CA ALA A 366 31.81 -4.50 -24.38
C ALA A 366 32.81 -4.67 -25.52
N GLN A 367 33.12 -5.91 -25.92
CA GLN A 367 34.02 -6.18 -27.05
C GLN A 367 33.44 -5.70 -28.38
N GLN A 368 32.12 -5.82 -28.58
CA GLN A 368 31.44 -5.33 -29.79
C GLN A 368 31.44 -3.79 -29.85
N ALA A 369 31.32 -3.12 -28.71
CA ALA A 369 31.41 -1.67 -28.58
C ALA A 369 32.86 -1.16 -28.62
N GLY A 370 33.86 -2.05 -28.67
CA GLY A 370 35.28 -1.67 -28.67
C GLY A 370 35.80 -1.22 -27.32
N HIS A 371 35.09 -1.51 -26.23
CA HIS A 371 35.51 -1.17 -24.88
C HIS A 371 36.69 -2.04 -24.42
N ARG A 372 37.50 -1.46 -23.51
CA ARG A 372 38.64 -2.14 -22.88
C ARG A 372 38.29 -2.81 -21.54
N PHE A 373 37.15 -2.42 -20.97
CA PHE A 373 36.55 -2.95 -19.75
C PHE A 373 35.04 -3.03 -19.97
N VAL A 374 34.36 -3.92 -19.25
CA VAL A 374 32.89 -3.90 -19.21
C VAL A 374 32.46 -2.63 -18.48
N ARG A 375 31.68 -1.78 -19.16
CA ARG A 375 31.14 -0.52 -18.64
C ARG A 375 29.72 -0.73 -18.09
N ALA A 376 29.18 0.29 -17.41
CA ALA A 376 27.84 0.25 -16.84
C ALA A 376 26.78 -0.13 -17.88
N GLU A 377 26.81 0.48 -19.06
CA GLU A 377 25.89 0.19 -20.16
C GLU A 377 25.98 -1.25 -20.67
N ASP A 378 27.18 -1.84 -20.71
CA ASP A 378 27.39 -3.24 -21.09
C ASP A 378 26.78 -4.21 -20.06
N ALA A 379 26.95 -3.88 -18.78
CA ALA A 379 26.38 -4.65 -17.69
C ALA A 379 24.85 -4.58 -17.71
N GLU A 380 24.27 -3.39 -17.85
CA GLU A 380 22.82 -3.21 -17.93
C GLU A 380 22.20 -3.87 -19.15
N TRP A 381 22.87 -3.78 -20.30
CA TRP A 381 22.44 -4.48 -21.50
C TRP A 381 22.34 -5.98 -21.20
N ALA A 382 23.37 -6.57 -20.58
CA ALA A 382 23.39 -7.98 -20.21
C ALA A 382 22.28 -8.33 -19.20
N VAL A 383 22.00 -7.47 -18.22
CA VAL A 383 20.89 -7.62 -17.27
C VAL A 383 19.54 -7.64 -18.01
N ASN A 384 19.33 -6.70 -18.92
CA ASN A 384 18.10 -6.62 -19.72
C ASN A 384 17.95 -7.85 -20.65
N GLN A 385 19.05 -8.41 -21.17
CA GLN A 385 19.03 -9.64 -21.97
C GLN A 385 18.74 -10.90 -21.15
N LEU A 386 18.93 -10.89 -19.84
CA LEU A 386 18.76 -12.08 -19.00
C LEU A 386 17.48 -12.05 -18.19
N MET A 387 17.08 -10.89 -17.68
CA MET A 387 15.98 -10.78 -16.73
C MET A 387 15.00 -9.65 -17.05
N ALA A 388 15.44 -8.60 -17.74
CA ALA A 388 14.65 -7.38 -18.00
C ALA A 388 13.92 -6.84 -16.75
N PRO A 389 14.66 -6.49 -15.68
CA PRO A 389 14.07 -5.89 -14.49
C PRO A 389 13.71 -4.42 -14.73
N GLU A 390 12.52 -4.03 -14.32
CA GLU A 390 12.07 -2.66 -14.17
C GLU A 390 11.92 -2.35 -12.69
N VAL A 391 12.55 -1.26 -12.22
CA VAL A 391 12.48 -0.84 -10.83
C VAL A 391 11.53 0.36 -10.75
N ASP A 392 10.52 0.28 -9.91
CA ASP A 392 9.59 1.39 -9.70
C ASP A 392 10.08 2.39 -8.65
N ASP A 393 9.27 3.43 -8.40
CA ASP A 393 9.62 4.56 -7.52
C ASP A 393 9.74 4.15 -6.03
N ILE A 394 9.35 2.93 -5.66
CA ILE A 394 9.49 2.37 -4.31
C ILE A 394 10.50 1.21 -4.24
N GLU A 395 11.35 1.06 -5.27
CA GLU A 395 12.39 0.02 -5.42
C GLU A 395 11.87 -1.41 -5.64
N ASP A 396 10.59 -1.60 -5.94
CA ASP A 396 10.10 -2.92 -6.29
C ASP A 396 10.58 -3.27 -7.70
N VAL A 397 11.03 -4.52 -7.86
CA VAL A 397 11.63 -5.02 -9.10
C VAL A 397 10.61 -5.87 -9.84
N HIS A 398 10.08 -5.31 -10.92
CA HIS A 398 9.16 -5.96 -11.86
C HIS A 398 9.96 -6.67 -12.94
N PHE A 399 9.71 -7.96 -13.13
CA PHE A 399 10.34 -8.77 -14.18
C PHE A 399 9.31 -9.14 -15.23
N PHE A 400 9.73 -9.08 -16.49
CA PHE A 400 8.95 -9.57 -17.63
C PHE A 400 7.65 -8.78 -17.88
N THR A 401 7.65 -7.46 -17.66
CA THR A 401 6.50 -6.54 -17.75
C THR A 401 5.70 -6.57 -19.05
N ASN A 402 6.34 -6.85 -20.20
CA ASN A 402 5.63 -7.05 -21.48
C ASN A 402 4.73 -8.31 -21.53
N LEU A 403 4.76 -9.18 -20.52
CA LEU A 403 3.92 -10.37 -20.44
C LEU A 403 2.68 -10.08 -19.58
N THR A 404 1.50 -10.23 -20.17
CA THR A 404 0.21 -9.89 -19.54
C THR A 404 -0.52 -11.08 -18.91
N TYR A 405 -0.02 -12.30 -19.09
CA TYR A 405 -0.62 -13.49 -18.49
C TYR A 405 -0.24 -13.63 -17.00
N GLU A 406 -1.22 -14.04 -16.20
CA GLU A 406 -1.07 -14.25 -14.74
C GLU A 406 0.10 -15.18 -14.41
N GLY A 407 1.00 -14.74 -13.53
CA GLY A 407 2.17 -15.52 -13.10
C GLY A 407 3.38 -15.49 -14.04
N GLU A 408 3.33 -14.63 -15.07
CA GLU A 408 4.45 -14.39 -16.00
C GLU A 408 5.18 -13.08 -15.72
N ASN A 409 4.45 -12.02 -15.35
CA ASN A 409 5.03 -10.84 -14.73
C ASN A 409 5.28 -11.13 -13.24
N ILE A 410 6.53 -10.99 -12.80
CA ILE A 410 6.94 -11.30 -11.43
C ILE A 410 7.44 -10.02 -10.79
N MET A 411 6.77 -9.57 -9.73
CA MET A 411 7.24 -8.46 -8.90
C MET A 411 7.97 -9.01 -7.66
N LEU A 412 9.12 -8.42 -7.35
CA LEU A 412 9.87 -8.60 -6.11
C LEU A 412 9.88 -7.29 -5.33
N GLU A 413 9.54 -7.36 -4.04
CA GLU A 413 9.54 -6.19 -3.18
C GLU A 413 10.98 -5.71 -2.92
N SER A 414 11.16 -4.40 -2.79
CA SER A 414 12.42 -3.76 -2.40
C SER A 414 13.05 -4.39 -1.15
N TYR A 415 12.21 -4.72 -0.16
CA TYR A 415 12.62 -5.38 1.08
C TYR A 415 13.20 -6.79 0.87
N ASP A 416 12.66 -7.56 -0.08
CA ASP A 416 13.16 -8.90 -0.39
C ASP A 416 14.59 -8.82 -0.95
N CYS A 417 14.83 -7.83 -1.81
CA CYS A 417 16.14 -7.56 -2.37
C CYS A 417 17.12 -7.01 -1.32
N ASP A 418 16.71 -6.07 -0.44
CA ASP A 418 17.54 -5.54 0.64
C ASP A 418 18.01 -6.63 1.60
N SER A 419 17.06 -7.45 2.07
CA SER A 419 17.36 -8.53 3.00
C SER A 419 18.25 -9.62 2.39
N TYR A 420 18.21 -9.83 1.06
CA TYR A 420 19.17 -10.70 0.36
C TYR A 420 20.55 -10.05 0.27
N ARG A 421 20.61 -8.72 0.11
CA ARG A 421 21.85 -7.96 -0.03
C ARG A 421 22.66 -7.89 1.25
N ASP A 422 22.01 -7.76 2.40
CA ASP A 422 22.66 -7.61 3.71
C ASP A 422 23.63 -8.75 4.04
N PHE A 423 23.45 -9.93 3.43
CA PHE A 423 24.38 -11.06 3.59
C PHE A 423 25.70 -10.91 2.82
N GLY A 424 25.73 -10.08 1.77
CA GLY A 424 26.85 -10.00 0.82
C GLY A 424 27.01 -11.23 -0.08
N MET A 425 25.97 -12.07 -0.22
CA MET A 425 26.09 -13.36 -0.97
C MET A 425 26.43 -13.13 -2.44
N HIS A 426 25.85 -12.08 -3.01
CA HIS A 426 26.04 -11.66 -4.38
C HIS A 426 27.51 -11.29 -4.66
N TRP A 427 28.20 -10.64 -3.72
CA TRP A 427 29.64 -10.36 -3.79
C TRP A 427 30.47 -11.65 -3.71
N MET A 428 30.11 -12.60 -2.84
CA MET A 428 30.78 -13.91 -2.75
C MET A 428 30.61 -14.76 -4.02
N ILE A 429 29.45 -14.67 -4.67
CA ILE A 429 29.16 -15.36 -5.94
C ILE A 429 29.99 -14.72 -7.06
N LEU A 430 30.04 -13.39 -7.12
CA LEU A 430 30.89 -12.66 -8.06
C LEU A 430 32.36 -13.09 -7.91
N ASP A 431 32.88 -13.10 -6.68
CA ASP A 431 34.28 -13.46 -6.39
C ASP A 431 34.68 -14.80 -7.01
N LYS A 432 33.84 -15.81 -6.80
CA LYS A 432 34.05 -17.17 -7.34
C LYS A 432 33.85 -17.26 -8.84
N THR A 433 33.04 -16.37 -9.41
CA THR A 433 32.77 -16.33 -10.84
C THR A 433 33.95 -15.72 -11.60
N LEU A 434 34.58 -14.69 -11.04
CA LEU A 434 35.75 -14.03 -11.64
C LEU A 434 36.90 -15.00 -11.92
N ASP A 435 37.12 -15.98 -11.04
CA ASP A 435 38.18 -17.00 -11.20
C ASP A 435 37.90 -18.00 -12.33
N LYS A 436 36.64 -18.08 -12.80
CA LYS A 436 36.21 -18.98 -13.88
C LYS A 436 36.17 -18.31 -15.25
N LEU A 437 36.30 -16.98 -15.32
CA LEU A 437 36.29 -16.26 -16.58
C LEU A 437 37.53 -16.60 -17.42
N PRO A 438 37.38 -16.77 -18.75
CA PRO A 438 38.52 -16.93 -19.66
C PRO A 438 39.54 -15.80 -19.47
N THR A 439 40.83 -16.10 -19.69
CA THR A 439 41.91 -15.09 -19.60
C THR A 439 41.78 -13.97 -20.63
N THR A 440 40.97 -14.18 -21.67
CA THR A 440 40.65 -13.21 -22.72
C THR A 440 39.47 -12.30 -22.40
N ALA A 441 38.66 -12.62 -21.39
CA ALA A 441 37.47 -11.84 -21.05
C ALA A 441 37.84 -10.45 -20.49
N LEU A 442 37.05 -9.45 -20.84
CA LEU A 442 37.10 -8.14 -20.20
C LEU A 442 36.53 -8.24 -18.78
N LEU A 443 37.02 -7.40 -17.88
CA LEU A 443 36.57 -7.32 -16.50
C LEU A 443 35.70 -6.07 -16.31
N PRO A 444 34.69 -6.10 -15.41
CA PRO A 444 33.90 -4.92 -15.07
C PRO A 444 34.75 -3.87 -14.37
N ASP A 445 34.46 -2.60 -14.68
CA ASP A 445 34.94 -1.47 -13.89
C ASP A 445 34.12 -1.27 -12.60
N SER A 446 34.44 -0.22 -11.86
CA SER A 446 33.83 0.06 -10.56
C SER A 446 32.34 0.41 -10.59
N PHE A 447 31.79 0.85 -11.73
CA PHE A 447 30.34 1.09 -11.86
C PHE A 447 29.64 -0.15 -12.40
N ALA A 448 30.22 -0.79 -13.41
CA ALA A 448 29.70 -2.04 -13.97
C ALA A 448 29.59 -3.14 -12.91
N VAL A 449 30.54 -3.21 -11.96
CA VAL A 449 30.49 -4.21 -10.89
C VAL A 449 29.28 -4.02 -9.97
N GLU A 450 28.87 -2.79 -9.66
CA GLU A 450 27.71 -2.50 -8.81
C GLU A 450 26.40 -2.96 -9.48
N ILE A 451 26.25 -2.76 -10.79
CA ILE A 451 25.11 -3.28 -11.58
C ILE A 451 25.13 -4.80 -11.63
N VAL A 452 26.30 -5.40 -11.90
CA VAL A 452 26.44 -6.86 -11.96
C VAL A 452 26.05 -7.51 -10.63
N VAL A 453 26.52 -6.97 -9.51
CA VAL A 453 26.19 -7.55 -8.21
C VAL A 453 24.74 -7.33 -7.79
N GLU A 454 24.15 -6.19 -8.18
CA GLU A 454 22.73 -5.93 -7.98
C GLU A 454 21.88 -6.96 -8.75
N ALA A 455 22.24 -7.22 -10.01
CA ALA A 455 21.58 -8.23 -10.82
C ALA A 455 21.75 -9.65 -10.25
N ILE A 456 22.92 -9.99 -9.70
CA ILE A 456 23.12 -11.28 -9.00
C ILE A 456 22.20 -11.36 -7.77
N SER A 457 22.01 -10.27 -7.04
CA SER A 457 21.08 -10.20 -5.90
C SER A 457 19.63 -10.42 -6.34
N GLN A 458 19.17 -9.63 -7.31
CA GLN A 458 17.84 -9.70 -7.89
C GLN A 458 17.51 -11.10 -8.43
N TYR A 459 18.43 -11.71 -9.19
CA TYR A 459 18.27 -13.07 -9.68
C TYR A 459 18.19 -14.10 -8.56
N GLY A 460 18.93 -13.91 -7.46
CA GLY A 460 18.92 -14.80 -6.32
C GLY A 460 17.53 -14.90 -5.68
N VAL A 461 16.86 -13.76 -5.53
CA VAL A 461 15.49 -13.68 -5.01
C VAL A 461 14.50 -14.24 -6.04
N LEU A 462 14.61 -13.83 -7.32
CA LEU A 462 13.76 -14.32 -8.40
C LEU A 462 13.82 -15.85 -8.54
N LEU A 463 15.03 -16.43 -8.51
CA LEU A 463 15.27 -17.86 -8.60
C LEU A 463 14.61 -18.62 -7.45
N LEU A 464 14.71 -18.11 -6.23
CA LEU A 464 14.05 -18.71 -5.06
C LEU A 464 12.54 -18.63 -5.19
N ARG A 465 12.00 -17.47 -5.61
CA ARG A 465 10.55 -17.25 -5.82
C ARG A 465 9.98 -18.24 -6.84
N VAL A 466 10.62 -18.37 -8.00
CA VAL A 466 10.19 -19.29 -9.07
C VAL A 466 10.41 -20.76 -8.68
N ALA A 467 11.48 -21.08 -7.94
CA ALA A 467 11.69 -22.43 -7.41
C ALA A 467 10.60 -22.83 -6.42
N GLY A 468 10.18 -21.89 -5.58
CA GLY A 468 9.00 -22.00 -4.72
C GLY A 468 7.74 -22.32 -5.49
N GLN A 469 7.40 -21.50 -6.48
CA GLN A 469 6.24 -21.70 -7.36
C GLN A 469 6.25 -23.08 -8.03
N HIS A 470 7.38 -23.51 -8.56
CA HIS A 470 7.47 -24.82 -9.20
C HIS A 470 7.36 -25.99 -8.19
N ALA A 471 7.95 -25.85 -7.00
CA ALA A 471 7.79 -26.85 -5.94
C ALA A 471 6.32 -26.97 -5.48
N HIS A 472 5.62 -25.84 -5.48
CA HIS A 472 4.18 -25.73 -5.23
C HIS A 472 3.38 -26.47 -6.32
N GLU A 473 3.60 -26.18 -7.60
CA GLU A 473 2.89 -26.82 -8.73
C GLU A 473 2.96 -28.36 -8.74
N LYS A 474 4.02 -28.96 -8.19
CA LYS A 474 4.16 -30.43 -8.11
C LYS A 474 3.26 -31.11 -7.08
N LEU A 475 2.62 -30.37 -6.17
CA LEU A 475 1.72 -30.82 -5.08
C LEU A 475 2.33 -31.81 -4.04
N ALA A 476 3.33 -32.63 -4.39
CA ALA A 476 3.84 -33.75 -3.58
C ALA A 476 5.12 -33.46 -2.74
N ALA A 477 5.87 -32.40 -3.02
CA ALA A 477 7.22 -32.23 -2.49
C ALA A 477 7.27 -31.52 -1.12
N LYS A 478 7.41 -32.21 0.03
CA LYS A 478 7.35 -31.58 1.38
C LYS A 478 8.32 -30.40 1.64
N PHE A 479 9.38 -30.24 0.84
CA PHE A 479 10.42 -29.21 0.93
C PHE A 479 11.04 -28.99 -0.45
N LEU A 480 11.74 -27.87 -0.65
CA LEU A 480 12.47 -27.57 -1.90
C LEU A 480 13.50 -28.65 -2.22
N GLN A 481 13.51 -29.10 -3.47
CA GLN A 481 14.46 -30.08 -3.97
C GLN A 481 15.41 -29.45 -5.00
N PRO A 482 16.59 -30.04 -5.25
CA PRO A 482 17.50 -29.61 -6.32
C PRO A 482 16.82 -29.39 -7.67
N ILE A 483 15.86 -30.25 -8.01
CA ILE A 483 15.14 -30.18 -9.29
C ILE A 483 14.30 -28.91 -9.41
N ASP A 484 13.81 -28.34 -8.30
CA ASP A 484 12.94 -27.15 -8.35
C ASP A 484 13.75 -25.90 -8.70
N VAL A 485 14.98 -25.80 -8.20
CA VAL A 485 15.93 -24.75 -8.60
C VAL A 485 16.31 -24.87 -10.08
N LEU A 486 16.52 -26.10 -10.57
CA LEU A 486 16.86 -26.33 -11.98
C LEU A 486 15.72 -25.96 -12.92
N GLN A 487 14.47 -26.24 -12.53
CA GLN A 487 13.29 -25.90 -13.32
C GLN A 487 12.98 -24.41 -13.25
N ALA A 488 13.19 -23.77 -12.10
CA ALA A 488 13.08 -22.32 -11.96
C ALA A 488 14.01 -21.57 -12.91
N ARG A 489 15.28 -22.01 -12.99
CA ARG A 489 16.23 -21.50 -13.99
C ARG A 489 15.68 -21.61 -15.41
N GLY A 490 15.10 -22.75 -15.77
CA GLY A 490 14.48 -22.98 -17.08
C GLY A 490 13.34 -22.01 -17.35
N ARG A 491 12.40 -21.88 -16.40
CA ARG A 491 11.24 -21.00 -16.49
C ARG A 491 11.64 -19.53 -16.62
N ILE A 492 12.59 -19.04 -15.81
CA ILE A 492 13.09 -17.66 -15.90
C ILE A 492 13.66 -17.37 -17.28
N ARG A 493 14.45 -18.29 -17.85
CA ARG A 493 15.00 -18.13 -19.20
C ARG A 493 13.90 -18.05 -20.26
N ASP A 494 12.86 -18.87 -20.12
CA ASP A 494 11.75 -18.90 -21.07
C ASP A 494 10.86 -17.64 -20.95
N LEU A 495 10.59 -17.16 -19.74
CA LEU A 495 9.91 -15.88 -19.49
C LEU A 495 10.68 -14.71 -20.08
N SER A 496 11.98 -14.63 -19.80
CA SER A 496 12.89 -13.63 -20.34
C SER A 496 12.87 -13.60 -21.88
N LYS A 497 12.89 -14.79 -22.51
CA LYS A 497 12.79 -14.89 -23.97
C LYS A 497 11.45 -14.35 -24.48
N ARG A 498 10.33 -14.76 -23.88
CA ARG A 498 9.00 -14.33 -24.32
C ARG A 498 8.76 -12.85 -24.11
N HIS A 499 9.23 -12.28 -23.00
CA HIS A 499 9.15 -10.85 -22.74
C HIS A 499 9.82 -10.02 -23.85
N ARG A 500 10.98 -10.47 -24.37
CA ARG A 500 11.66 -9.82 -25.49
C ARG A 500 10.97 -10.01 -26.83
N GLU A 501 10.26 -11.11 -27.01
CA GLU A 501 9.51 -11.43 -28.24
C GLU A 501 8.10 -10.82 -28.24
N ALA A 502 7.59 -10.41 -27.08
CA ALA A 502 6.29 -9.77 -26.93
C ALA A 502 6.32 -8.34 -27.50
N PRO A 503 5.30 -7.91 -28.26
CA PRO A 503 5.20 -6.54 -28.73
C PRO A 503 5.14 -5.58 -27.53
N LEU A 504 5.80 -4.42 -27.64
CA LEU A 504 5.68 -3.34 -26.67
C LEU A 504 4.19 -2.94 -26.57
N LEU A 505 3.66 -2.91 -25.36
CA LEU A 505 2.30 -2.43 -25.12
C LEU A 505 2.26 -0.93 -25.41
N GLU A 506 1.93 -0.55 -26.64
CA GLU A 506 1.54 0.82 -26.94
C GLU A 506 0.23 1.10 -26.19
N SER A 507 0.30 2.01 -25.23
CA SER A 507 -0.87 2.70 -24.68
C SER A 507 -1.58 3.42 -25.83
N THR A 508 -2.55 2.73 -26.42
CA THR A 508 -3.41 3.26 -27.48
C THR A 508 -4.74 3.60 -26.85
N ALA A 509 -4.88 4.86 -26.43
CA ALA A 509 -6.16 5.44 -26.10
C ALA A 509 -7.03 5.54 -27.38
N ALA A 510 -8.14 4.81 -27.44
CA ALA A 510 -9.26 5.10 -28.35
C ALA A 510 -10.56 4.46 -27.84
N GLY A 511 -11.61 5.29 -27.77
CA GLY A 511 -12.88 5.04 -27.08
C GLY A 511 -13.89 4.09 -27.74
N ILE A 512 -14.97 3.86 -26.99
CA ILE A 512 -16.05 2.90 -27.24
C ILE A 512 -17.40 3.62 -27.19
N VAL A 513 -18.37 3.13 -27.97
CA VAL A 513 -19.82 3.43 -27.89
C VAL A 513 -20.58 2.12 -27.64
N SER A 514 -21.66 2.20 -26.85
CA SER A 514 -22.59 1.11 -26.47
C SER A 514 -23.98 1.23 -27.13
N SER A 515 -24.80 0.16 -27.11
CA SER A 515 -26.22 0.09 -27.51
C SER A 515 -26.94 -0.85 -26.52
N SER A 516 -28.08 -0.58 -25.87
CA SER A 516 -29.35 0.03 -26.30
C SER A 516 -30.26 0.15 -25.05
N LEU A 517 -31.22 1.10 -24.91
CA LEU A 517 -31.87 1.98 -25.88
C LEU A 517 -31.42 3.44 -25.76
N LEU A 518 -30.24 3.73 -26.29
CA LEU A 518 -29.97 5.01 -26.92
C LEU A 518 -30.47 4.95 -28.39
N PRO A 519 -31.01 6.03 -28.97
CA PRO A 519 -31.23 6.10 -30.42
C PRO A 519 -29.90 5.83 -31.14
N ASP A 520 -29.93 4.91 -32.11
CA ASP A 520 -28.84 4.48 -33.01
C ASP A 520 -27.42 4.85 -32.54
N ALA A 521 -26.76 3.87 -31.92
CA ALA A 521 -25.37 3.85 -31.44
C ALA A 521 -24.32 4.19 -32.51
N THR A 522 -24.33 5.44 -32.98
CA THR A 522 -23.37 5.99 -33.93
C THR A 522 -22.71 7.29 -33.47
N GLU A 523 -23.00 7.84 -32.28
CA GLU A 523 -22.38 9.10 -31.85
C GLU A 523 -21.80 9.23 -30.41
N HIS A 524 -22.05 8.36 -29.42
CA HIS A 524 -21.54 8.60 -28.05
C HIS A 524 -20.29 7.78 -27.65
N LYS A 525 -19.11 8.33 -27.93
CA LYS A 525 -17.75 7.75 -27.74
C LYS A 525 -17.18 7.75 -26.29
N LYS A 526 -17.99 7.90 -25.24
CA LYS A 526 -17.51 8.10 -23.86
C LYS A 526 -17.95 6.98 -22.90
N THR A 527 -17.08 6.66 -21.93
CA THR A 527 -17.34 5.78 -20.78
C THR A 527 -18.30 6.45 -19.78
N TYR A 528 -18.94 5.67 -18.89
CA TYR A 528 -19.81 6.23 -17.84
C TYR A 528 -19.02 7.08 -16.84
N PHE A 529 -17.86 6.57 -16.42
CA PHE A 529 -16.97 7.24 -15.49
C PHE A 529 -15.67 7.68 -16.15
N THR A 530 -15.12 8.78 -15.63
CA THR A 530 -13.81 9.32 -15.98
C THR A 530 -12.98 9.49 -14.71
N ASP A 531 -11.71 9.11 -14.72
CA ASP A 531 -10.81 9.31 -13.58
C ASP A 531 -10.41 10.80 -13.48
N GLU A 532 -10.88 11.46 -12.41
CA GLU A 532 -10.62 12.87 -12.10
C GLU A 532 -9.69 13.03 -10.89
N THR A 533 -9.02 11.95 -10.46
CA THR A 533 -8.19 11.93 -9.25
C THR A 533 -7.19 13.08 -9.22
N SER A 534 -6.46 13.32 -10.33
CA SER A 534 -5.46 14.39 -10.40
C SER A 534 -6.03 15.81 -10.40
N GLU A 535 -7.29 15.99 -10.79
CA GLU A 535 -7.94 17.31 -10.87
C GLU A 535 -8.78 17.63 -9.62
N SER A 536 -9.18 16.60 -8.88
CA SER A 536 -10.03 16.68 -7.69
C SER A 536 -9.43 17.46 -6.52
N GLY A 537 -8.10 17.57 -6.44
CA GLY A 537 -7.43 18.15 -5.26
C GLY A 537 -7.33 17.21 -4.05
N ILE A 538 -7.81 15.96 -4.16
CA ILE A 538 -7.61 14.92 -3.13
C ILE A 538 -6.20 14.34 -3.26
N ASP A 539 -5.27 14.84 -2.44
CA ASP A 539 -3.94 14.24 -2.24
C ASP A 539 -3.93 13.43 -0.94
N TYR A 540 -4.52 12.24 -0.98
CA TYR A 540 -4.55 11.30 0.13
C TYR A 540 -4.08 9.92 -0.29
N LYS A 541 -3.32 9.29 0.59
CA LYS A 541 -2.80 7.95 0.40
C LYS A 541 -2.92 7.15 1.69
N HIS A 542 -3.72 6.09 1.66
CA HIS A 542 -3.85 5.20 2.83
C HIS A 542 -2.51 4.50 3.11
N ARG A 543 -2.15 4.34 4.38
CA ARG A 543 -1.02 3.53 4.84
C ARG A 543 -1.36 2.91 6.20
N SER A 544 -0.83 1.72 6.47
CA SER A 544 -0.91 1.15 7.81
C SER A 544 -0.08 1.97 8.81
N SER A 545 -0.56 2.00 10.05
CA SER A 545 0.08 2.73 11.13
C SER A 545 1.45 2.15 11.47
N TYR A 546 2.26 2.97 12.13
CA TYR A 546 3.51 2.52 12.71
C TYR A 546 3.28 1.39 13.73
N TRP A 547 2.21 1.50 14.53
CA TRP A 547 1.83 0.47 15.49
C TRP A 547 1.49 -0.85 14.79
N LEU A 548 0.61 -0.84 13.78
CA LEU A 548 0.22 -2.06 13.07
C LEU A 548 1.43 -2.70 12.37
N SER A 549 2.28 -1.89 11.74
CA SER A 549 3.53 -2.35 11.13
C SER A 549 4.46 -3.01 12.16
N ASN A 550 4.58 -2.45 13.36
CA ASN A 550 5.35 -3.04 14.46
C ASN A 550 4.74 -4.32 15.00
N PHE A 551 3.42 -4.32 15.22
CA PHE A 551 2.69 -5.47 15.73
C PHE A 551 2.91 -6.68 14.82
N ARG A 552 2.83 -6.47 13.50
CA ARG A 552 3.15 -7.48 12.48
C ARG A 552 4.58 -8.01 12.58
N ARG A 553 5.56 -7.11 12.74
CA ARG A 553 6.98 -7.51 12.92
C ARG A 553 7.19 -8.39 14.14
N GLN A 554 6.47 -8.13 15.23
CA GLN A 554 6.57 -8.88 16.48
C GLN A 554 5.79 -10.20 16.47
N HIS A 555 4.71 -10.28 15.68
CA HIS A 555 3.79 -11.43 15.63
C HIS A 555 3.61 -11.96 14.20
N PRO A 556 4.68 -12.49 13.56
CA PRO A 556 4.65 -12.92 12.15
C PRO A 556 3.72 -14.11 11.88
N ASP A 557 3.33 -14.85 12.93
CA ASP A 557 2.41 -15.99 12.84
C ASP A 557 0.93 -15.58 13.05
N SER A 558 0.65 -14.31 13.38
CA SER A 558 -0.71 -13.80 13.59
C SER A 558 -1.28 -13.26 12.27
N PRO A 559 -2.51 -13.66 11.84
CA PRO A 559 -3.18 -13.07 10.68
C PRO A 559 -3.38 -11.57 10.83
N PRO A 560 -2.72 -10.73 10.02
CA PRO A 560 -3.02 -9.32 10.04
C PRO A 560 -4.07 -9.02 8.97
N THR A 561 -5.33 -9.39 9.21
CA THR A 561 -6.47 -9.12 8.30
C THR A 561 -7.31 -7.89 8.70
N PHE A 562 -6.88 -7.09 9.68
CA PHE A 562 -7.64 -5.96 10.23
C PHE A 562 -7.09 -4.58 9.89
N SER A 563 -6.50 -4.44 8.70
CA SER A 563 -6.05 -3.15 8.21
C SER A 563 -7.23 -2.24 7.85
N GLY A 564 -7.13 -0.94 8.13
CA GLY A 564 -8.19 0.04 7.85
C GLY A 564 -8.27 0.50 6.39
N GLY A 565 -8.83 1.69 6.21
CA GLY A 565 -9.04 2.35 4.92
C GLY A 565 -10.49 2.77 4.70
N GLY A 566 -11.17 3.29 5.72
CA GLY A 566 -12.56 3.76 5.61
C GLY A 566 -12.69 5.15 5.01
N ILE A 567 -13.92 5.49 4.62
CA ILE A 567 -14.32 6.77 4.02
C ILE A 567 -15.71 7.15 4.52
N ALA A 568 -15.97 8.45 4.70
CA ALA A 568 -17.29 8.98 4.96
C ALA A 568 -17.51 10.27 4.18
N ALA A 569 -18.75 10.51 3.75
CA ALA A 569 -19.14 11.71 3.03
C ALA A 569 -20.34 12.42 3.71
N GLU A 570 -20.24 13.73 3.91
CA GLU A 570 -21.35 14.58 4.40
C GLU A 570 -21.04 16.08 4.21
N ASP A 571 -22.06 16.94 4.16
CA ASP A 571 -21.93 18.40 4.22
C ASP A 571 -21.64 18.86 5.67
N VAL A 572 -20.36 18.78 6.09
CA VAL A 572 -19.92 18.94 7.49
C VAL A 572 -20.01 20.39 7.95
N ASN A 573 -19.84 21.34 7.02
CA ASN A 573 -19.85 22.77 7.31
C ASN A 573 -21.19 23.46 6.99
N ALA A 574 -22.18 22.71 6.49
CA ALA A 574 -23.49 23.18 6.08
C ALA A 574 -23.48 24.25 4.97
N ASP A 575 -22.52 24.17 4.04
CA ASP A 575 -22.43 25.06 2.87
C ASP A 575 -23.18 24.52 1.64
N GLY A 576 -23.63 23.26 1.71
CA GLY A 576 -24.41 22.58 0.68
C GLY A 576 -23.57 21.70 -0.25
N TYR A 577 -22.25 21.67 -0.10
CA TYR A 577 -21.34 20.79 -0.84
C TYR A 577 -20.96 19.58 0.01
N MET A 578 -20.74 18.43 -0.64
CA MET A 578 -20.33 17.22 0.08
C MET A 578 -18.84 17.28 0.43
N ASP A 579 -18.52 17.03 1.70
CA ASP A 579 -17.16 16.90 2.21
C ASP A 579 -16.79 15.43 2.39
N LEU A 580 -15.49 15.13 2.45
CA LEU A 580 -14.97 13.77 2.54
C LEU A 580 -14.01 13.62 3.72
N LEU A 581 -14.22 12.59 4.54
CA LEU A 581 -13.30 12.16 5.58
C LEU A 581 -12.67 10.81 5.21
N LEU A 582 -11.38 10.83 4.91
CA LEU A 582 -10.56 9.65 4.63
C LEU A 582 -9.69 9.31 5.84
N VAL A 583 -9.70 8.05 6.29
CA VAL A 583 -8.95 7.62 7.47
C VAL A 583 -7.90 6.57 7.16
N GLY A 584 -6.82 6.56 7.95
CA GLY A 584 -5.71 5.62 7.78
C GLY A 584 -4.60 5.82 8.79
N GLY A 585 -3.65 4.88 8.81
CA GLY A 585 -2.58 4.81 9.81
C GLY A 585 -1.46 5.85 9.69
N THR A 586 -1.47 6.69 8.66
CA THR A 586 -0.63 7.89 8.54
C THR A 586 -1.37 9.20 8.83
N GLY A 587 -2.56 9.08 9.42
CA GLY A 587 -3.40 10.21 9.80
C GLY A 587 -4.64 10.32 8.91
N ASN A 588 -5.67 10.93 9.49
CA ASN A 588 -6.95 11.19 8.84
C ASN A 588 -6.85 12.46 7.98
N ARG A 589 -7.74 12.62 7.01
CA ARG A 589 -7.90 13.84 6.21
C ARG A 589 -9.35 14.20 6.01
N LEU A 590 -9.69 15.45 6.34
CA LEU A 590 -10.98 16.07 6.01
C LEU A 590 -10.79 17.01 4.83
N PHE A 591 -11.55 16.76 3.78
CA PHE A 591 -11.55 17.49 2.52
C PHE A 591 -12.88 18.20 2.35
N LEU A 592 -12.87 19.53 2.25
CA LEU A 592 -14.08 20.30 1.95
C LEU A 592 -14.37 20.32 0.45
N GLY A 593 -15.62 20.06 0.09
CA GLY A 593 -16.12 20.20 -1.27
C GLY A 593 -16.20 21.67 -1.71
N THR A 594 -15.97 21.92 -2.99
CA THR A 594 -16.10 23.27 -3.58
C THR A 594 -17.32 23.42 -4.50
N GLY A 595 -18.05 22.32 -4.75
CA GLY A 595 -19.16 22.26 -5.70
C GLY A 595 -18.76 22.31 -7.18
N GLN A 596 -17.47 22.18 -7.48
CA GLN A 596 -16.95 22.18 -8.85
C GLN A 596 -16.04 20.97 -9.11
N GLY A 597 -16.32 19.84 -8.47
CA GLY A 597 -15.52 18.62 -8.57
C GLY A 597 -14.14 18.73 -7.89
N LYS A 598 -13.93 19.72 -7.02
CA LYS A 598 -12.66 19.95 -6.32
C LYS A 598 -12.81 19.98 -4.81
N PHE A 599 -11.72 19.64 -4.15
CA PHE A 599 -11.63 19.45 -2.71
C PHE A 599 -10.45 20.22 -2.10
N GLN A 600 -10.63 20.68 -0.86
CA GLN A 600 -9.59 21.35 -0.08
C GLN A 600 -9.33 20.62 1.24
N ASP A 601 -8.08 20.22 1.50
CA ASP A 601 -7.67 19.67 2.80
C ASP A 601 -7.72 20.75 3.88
N VAL A 602 -8.57 20.53 4.89
CA VAL A 602 -8.73 21.42 6.07
C VAL A 602 -8.35 20.73 7.38
N THR A 603 -7.74 19.56 7.33
CA THR A 603 -7.48 18.69 8.49
C THR A 603 -6.80 19.41 9.65
N GLN A 604 -5.75 20.19 9.36
CA GLN A 604 -5.00 20.92 10.38
C GLN A 604 -5.81 22.06 10.99
N THR A 605 -6.49 22.85 10.16
CA THR A 605 -7.32 23.97 10.61
C THR A 605 -8.54 23.48 11.37
N ALA A 606 -9.07 22.32 11.00
CA ALA A 606 -10.23 21.70 11.65
C ALA A 606 -9.90 21.09 13.02
N GLY A 607 -8.63 20.80 13.32
CA GLY A 607 -8.20 20.31 14.63
C GLY A 607 -8.30 18.79 14.81
N ILE A 608 -8.57 18.03 13.74
CA ILE A 608 -8.69 16.56 13.77
C ILE A 608 -7.35 15.83 13.58
N THR A 609 -6.29 16.34 14.22
CA THR A 609 -4.90 15.88 14.04
C THR A 609 -4.40 15.01 15.19
N PHE A 610 -5.23 14.08 15.67
CA PHE A 610 -4.86 13.24 16.81
C PHE A 610 -3.55 12.47 16.57
N LEU A 611 -2.71 12.50 17.60
CA LEU A 611 -1.49 11.73 17.73
C LEU A 611 -1.52 11.00 19.07
N ARG A 612 -1.10 9.75 19.04
CA ARG A 612 -0.82 8.96 20.24
C ARG A 612 0.28 9.64 21.07
N PRO A 613 0.44 9.26 22.36
CA PRO A 613 1.49 9.79 23.23
C PRO A 613 2.93 9.63 22.69
N ASP A 614 3.16 8.67 21.78
CA ASP A 614 4.45 8.45 21.11
C ASP A 614 4.66 9.33 19.85
N GLY A 615 3.74 10.25 19.58
CA GLY A 615 3.77 11.16 18.43
C GLY A 615 3.45 10.47 17.09
N LYS A 616 2.82 9.29 17.11
CA LYS A 616 2.38 8.55 15.91
C LYS A 616 0.86 8.54 15.78
N HIS A 617 0.36 8.31 14.58
CA HIS A 617 -1.07 8.13 14.35
C HIS A 617 -1.56 6.75 14.81
N ALA A 618 -2.82 6.68 15.22
CA ALA A 618 -3.53 5.43 15.49
C ALA A 618 -3.85 4.67 14.18
N GLU A 619 -4.18 3.39 14.29
CA GLU A 619 -4.78 2.63 13.18
C GLU A 619 -6.29 2.93 13.11
N ALA A 620 -6.64 4.04 12.47
CA ALA A 620 -8.03 4.43 12.24
C ALA A 620 -8.71 3.49 11.22
N ARG A 621 -9.99 3.17 11.47
CA ARG A 621 -10.77 2.22 10.67
C ARG A 621 -12.01 2.82 10.03
N LYS A 622 -13.11 3.01 10.77
CA LYS A 622 -14.38 3.55 10.22
C LYS A 622 -14.59 4.99 10.70
N PRO A 623 -14.73 5.96 9.78
CA PRO A 623 -15.31 7.26 10.10
C PRO A 623 -16.85 7.22 10.05
N ILE A 624 -17.51 7.97 10.93
CA ILE A 624 -18.95 8.24 10.92
C ILE A 624 -19.17 9.74 11.15
N LEU A 625 -20.02 10.36 10.34
CA LEU A 625 -20.34 11.79 10.34
C LEU A 625 -21.82 11.98 10.73
N ALA A 626 -22.08 12.33 11.99
CA ALA A 626 -23.44 12.42 12.52
C ALA A 626 -23.58 13.48 13.62
N ASP A 627 -24.77 14.04 13.83
CA ASP A 627 -25.09 15.00 14.89
C ASP A 627 -25.46 14.27 16.19
N PHE A 628 -24.48 14.03 17.08
CA PHE A 628 -24.67 13.20 18.28
C PHE A 628 -25.36 13.95 19.43
N ASP A 629 -25.34 15.29 19.43
CA ASP A 629 -25.94 16.12 20.47
C ASP A 629 -27.18 16.92 20.00
N ASN A 630 -27.64 16.66 18.77
CA ASN A 630 -28.79 17.28 18.12
C ASN A 630 -28.66 18.82 17.98
N ASP A 631 -27.44 19.35 17.92
CA ASP A 631 -27.20 20.79 17.76
C ASP A 631 -27.20 21.25 16.29
N GLY A 632 -27.28 20.29 15.36
CA GLY A 632 -27.29 20.41 13.90
C GLY A 632 -25.97 20.79 13.28
N ARG A 633 -24.89 20.42 13.95
CA ARG A 633 -23.58 20.37 13.35
C ARG A 633 -23.16 18.91 13.31
N THR A 634 -22.56 18.53 12.20
CA THR A 634 -22.09 17.16 12.01
C THR A 634 -20.83 16.93 12.83
N ASP A 635 -20.90 16.03 13.80
CA ASP A 635 -19.77 15.56 14.59
C ASP A 635 -19.07 14.38 13.90
N ILE A 636 -17.93 13.97 14.46
CA ILE A 636 -17.10 12.91 13.88
C ILE A 636 -16.84 11.81 14.90
N LEU A 637 -17.13 10.56 14.54
CA LEU A 637 -16.67 9.35 15.25
C LEU A 637 -15.67 8.61 14.37
N ILE A 638 -14.56 8.15 14.94
CA ILE A 638 -13.56 7.31 14.26
C ILE A 638 -13.25 6.10 15.14
N THR A 639 -13.56 4.91 14.65
CA THR A 639 -13.14 3.66 15.30
C THR A 639 -11.65 3.40 15.04
N CYS A 640 -10.99 2.77 16.00
CA CYS A 640 -9.55 2.52 15.99
C CYS A 640 -9.25 1.06 16.34
N ALA A 641 -8.16 0.53 15.78
CA ALA A 641 -7.58 -0.73 16.24
C ALA A 641 -6.49 -0.46 17.29
N ALA A 642 -6.60 -1.17 18.42
CA ALA A 642 -5.72 -1.17 19.59
C ALA A 642 -5.56 0.15 20.35
N ASP A 643 -6.20 1.22 19.89
CA ASP A 643 -6.25 2.54 20.53
C ASP A 643 -7.70 2.89 20.87
N ASP A 644 -7.89 3.91 21.71
CA ASP A 644 -9.23 4.42 22.01
C ASP A 644 -9.91 4.97 20.73
N HIS A 645 -11.22 4.77 20.65
CA HIS A 645 -12.06 5.36 19.62
C HIS A 645 -12.13 6.87 19.81
N LEU A 646 -12.06 7.60 18.70
CA LEU A 646 -12.01 9.06 18.71
C LEU A 646 -13.40 9.60 18.43
N ILE A 647 -13.81 10.61 19.17
CA ILE A 647 -15.03 11.36 18.87
C ILE A 647 -14.76 12.86 19.02
N TYR A 648 -15.22 13.61 18.03
CA TYR A 648 -15.02 15.04 17.92
C TYR A 648 -16.34 15.77 17.83
N ARG A 649 -16.54 16.72 18.74
CA ARG A 649 -17.65 17.65 18.71
C ARG A 649 -17.37 18.77 17.71
N ASN A 650 -18.31 19.05 16.83
CA ASN A 650 -18.26 20.19 15.93
C ASN A 650 -18.66 21.49 16.66
N LEU A 651 -17.79 22.49 16.64
CA LEU A 651 -17.98 23.74 17.39
C LEU A 651 -18.66 24.83 16.58
N ASP A 652 -18.45 24.87 15.27
CA ASP A 652 -18.86 26.00 14.42
C ASP A 652 -18.96 25.68 12.91
N GLY A 653 -18.95 24.40 12.54
CA GLY A 653 -18.97 23.90 11.17
C GLY A 653 -17.59 23.48 10.66
N LEU A 654 -16.50 24.04 11.19
CA LEU A 654 -15.15 23.77 10.69
C LEU A 654 -14.14 23.40 11.77
N HIS A 655 -14.36 23.78 13.03
CA HIS A 655 -13.44 23.46 14.13
C HIS A 655 -14.02 22.38 15.05
N PHE A 656 -13.16 21.44 15.42
CA PHE A 656 -13.54 20.25 16.17
C PHE A 656 -12.83 20.16 17.52
N GLN A 657 -13.58 19.75 18.55
CA GLN A 657 -13.06 19.47 19.87
C GLN A 657 -13.04 17.96 20.11
N ASP A 658 -11.88 17.42 20.47
CA ASP A 658 -11.79 16.03 20.95
C ASP A 658 -12.55 15.87 22.28
N VAL A 659 -13.57 15.02 22.27
CA VAL A 659 -14.43 14.70 23.43
C VAL A 659 -14.33 13.22 23.80
N SER A 660 -13.31 12.51 23.31
CA SER A 660 -13.14 11.06 23.50
C SER A 660 -13.05 10.65 24.98
N GLU A 661 -12.40 11.47 25.81
CA GLU A 661 -12.32 11.25 27.27
C GLU A 661 -13.69 11.37 27.96
N THR A 662 -14.60 12.17 27.42
CA THR A 662 -15.97 12.32 27.94
C THR A 662 -16.84 11.16 27.48
N ALA A 663 -16.67 10.72 26.23
CA ALA A 663 -17.46 9.66 25.64
C ALA A 663 -17.13 8.27 26.15
N GLN A 664 -15.85 8.00 26.47
CA GLN A 664 -15.39 6.73 27.06
C GLN A 664 -15.84 5.48 26.28
N LEU A 665 -15.84 5.57 24.95
CA LEU A 665 -16.20 4.45 24.05
C LEU A 665 -15.20 3.28 24.13
N GLY A 666 -14.03 3.49 24.73
CA GLY A 666 -12.97 2.50 24.85
C GLY A 666 -12.30 2.23 23.51
N GLY A 667 -11.84 1.01 23.28
CA GLY A 667 -11.12 0.60 22.05
C GLY A 667 -9.69 0.18 22.32
N ALA A 668 -9.05 0.70 23.39
CA ALA A 668 -7.71 0.30 23.79
C ALA A 668 -7.57 -1.23 23.95
N GLY A 669 -6.63 -1.81 23.22
CA GLY A 669 -6.38 -3.27 23.21
C GLY A 669 -7.44 -4.11 22.48
N LEU A 670 -8.40 -3.49 21.80
CA LEU A 670 -9.44 -4.15 21.00
C LEU A 670 -9.21 -3.86 19.52
N ILE A 671 -9.71 -4.72 18.63
CA ILE A 671 -9.67 -4.47 17.17
C ILE A 671 -11.03 -3.93 16.76
N GLY A 672 -11.32 -2.68 17.14
CA GLY A 672 -12.53 -2.00 16.71
C GLY A 672 -12.44 -1.65 15.23
N GLY A 673 -13.55 -1.77 14.51
CA GLY A 673 -13.54 -1.52 13.08
C GLY A 673 -14.90 -1.05 12.58
N PRO A 674 -15.78 -1.95 12.15
CA PRO A 674 -17.10 -1.56 11.68
C PRO A 674 -17.92 -0.97 12.83
N ALA A 675 -18.72 0.03 12.51
CA ALA A 675 -19.66 0.64 13.42
C ALA A 675 -20.84 1.18 12.62
N THR A 676 -21.95 1.42 13.30
CA THR A 676 -23.09 2.15 12.76
C THR A 676 -23.75 2.92 13.91
N VAL A 677 -24.51 3.97 13.59
CA VAL A 677 -25.22 4.77 14.57
C VAL A 677 -26.71 4.77 14.26
N PHE A 678 -27.54 4.67 15.28
CA PHE A 678 -28.99 4.67 15.14
C PHE A 678 -29.63 4.89 16.51
N ASP A 679 -30.89 5.30 16.54
CA ASP A 679 -31.66 5.47 17.76
C ASP A 679 -32.35 4.12 18.08
N TYR A 680 -31.80 3.34 19.01
CA TYR A 680 -32.30 1.97 19.24
C TYR A 680 -33.51 1.92 20.17
N ASP A 681 -33.69 2.93 21.02
CA ASP A 681 -34.80 3.02 21.98
C ASP A 681 -35.82 4.13 21.67
N ASN A 682 -35.69 4.77 20.50
CA ASN A 682 -36.56 5.83 19.99
C ASN A 682 -36.66 7.02 20.97
N ASP A 683 -35.54 7.39 21.59
CA ASP A 683 -35.46 8.51 22.52
C ASP A 683 -35.06 9.85 21.85
N GLY A 684 -34.71 9.80 20.57
CA GLY A 684 -34.32 10.93 19.74
C GLY A 684 -32.81 11.21 19.72
N LEU A 685 -31.99 10.45 20.43
CA LEU A 685 -30.53 10.54 20.39
C LEU A 685 -29.94 9.39 19.58
N LEU A 686 -28.81 9.65 18.90
CA LEU A 686 -28.10 8.60 18.18
C LEU A 686 -27.24 7.79 19.14
N ASP A 687 -27.51 6.50 19.21
CA ASP A 687 -26.68 5.50 19.90
C ASP A 687 -25.60 4.94 18.96
N ILE A 688 -24.60 4.28 19.54
CA ILE A 688 -23.45 3.77 18.78
C ILE A 688 -23.35 2.26 18.95
N TYR A 689 -23.26 1.55 17.83
CA TYR A 689 -22.94 0.12 17.81
C TYR A 689 -21.58 -0.12 17.17
N ILE A 690 -20.63 -0.69 17.92
CA ILE A 690 -19.24 -0.93 17.49
C ILE A 690 -18.96 -2.42 17.44
N CYS A 691 -18.48 -2.87 16.29
CA CYS A 691 -18.07 -4.24 16.04
C CYS A 691 -16.58 -4.46 16.30
N TYR A 692 -16.23 -5.65 16.81
CA TYR A 692 -14.85 -6.04 17.10
C TYR A 692 -14.43 -7.27 16.32
N PHE A 693 -13.26 -7.16 15.69
CA PHE A 693 -12.70 -8.21 14.87
C PHE A 693 -11.75 -9.12 15.68
N GLY A 694 -12.36 -9.90 16.58
CA GLY A 694 -11.67 -10.92 17.35
C GLY A 694 -10.69 -10.44 18.41
N ASP A 695 -9.77 -11.32 18.80
CA ASP A 695 -8.82 -11.12 19.91
C ASP A 695 -7.37 -11.45 19.48
N TYR A 696 -6.99 -10.99 18.28
CA TYR A 696 -5.64 -11.22 17.74
C TYR A 696 -4.54 -10.56 18.57
N ILE A 697 -4.84 -9.47 19.28
CA ILE A 697 -3.88 -8.80 20.18
C ILE A 697 -3.48 -9.72 21.33
N ALA A 698 -4.41 -10.53 21.85
CA ALA A 698 -4.11 -11.58 22.82
C ALA A 698 -3.62 -12.90 22.18
N GLY A 699 -3.37 -12.92 20.87
CA GLY A 699 -2.89 -14.09 20.13
C GLY A 699 -3.95 -15.18 19.94
N LYS A 700 -5.25 -14.86 20.05
CA LYS A 700 -6.34 -15.82 19.82
C LYS A 700 -6.87 -15.66 18.40
N GLY A 701 -6.90 -16.75 17.64
CA GLY A 701 -7.55 -16.82 16.33
C GLY A 701 -8.99 -17.36 16.41
N PRO A 702 -9.71 -17.38 15.28
CA PRO A 702 -11.03 -17.98 15.19
C PRO A 702 -10.98 -19.48 15.52
N LEU A 703 -12.10 -20.02 16.01
CA LEU A 703 -12.23 -21.47 16.26
C LEU A 703 -12.26 -22.24 14.93
N ASN A 704 -11.77 -23.49 14.96
CA ASN A 704 -11.87 -24.40 13.82
C ASN A 704 -13.34 -24.83 13.61
N GLY A 705 -14.01 -24.22 12.65
CA GLY A 705 -15.41 -24.49 12.30
C GLY A 705 -16.08 -23.26 11.69
N HIS A 706 -17.16 -23.46 10.95
CA HIS A 706 -17.89 -22.37 10.28
C HIS A 706 -18.57 -21.40 11.27
N ASP A 707 -18.90 -21.86 12.49
CA ASP A 707 -19.60 -21.09 13.53
C ASP A 707 -18.65 -20.59 14.64
N SER A 708 -17.67 -19.77 14.24
CA SER A 708 -16.67 -19.24 15.18
C SER A 708 -17.21 -18.05 15.98
N ASN A 709 -17.72 -18.32 17.19
CA ASN A 709 -18.25 -17.30 18.11
C ASN A 709 -17.32 -17.00 19.31
N ASN A 710 -16.01 -16.94 19.07
CA ASN A 710 -15.00 -16.66 20.11
C ASN A 710 -14.37 -15.27 20.00
N ALA A 711 -14.95 -14.36 19.21
CA ALA A 711 -14.50 -12.98 19.16
C ALA A 711 -14.81 -12.24 20.47
N LEU A 712 -14.20 -11.07 20.63
CA LEU A 712 -14.62 -10.12 21.65
C LEU A 712 -16.04 -9.63 21.30
N PRO A 713 -16.91 -9.46 22.30
CA PRO A 713 -18.30 -9.07 22.05
C PRO A 713 -18.38 -7.68 21.43
N ASN A 714 -19.24 -7.55 20.42
CA ASN A 714 -19.68 -6.25 19.90
C ASN A 714 -20.33 -5.42 21.01
N LYS A 715 -20.30 -4.09 20.86
CA LYS A 715 -20.76 -3.17 21.90
C LYS A 715 -21.85 -2.23 21.41
N LEU A 716 -22.90 -2.12 22.21
CA LEU A 716 -23.96 -1.12 22.08
C LEU A 716 -23.78 -0.06 23.18
N PHE A 717 -23.72 1.20 22.77
CA PHE A 717 -23.54 2.35 23.63
C PHE A 717 -24.76 3.26 23.56
N HIS A 718 -25.46 3.38 24.68
CA HIS A 718 -26.59 4.29 24.80
C HIS A 718 -26.11 5.74 25.01
N ASN A 719 -26.66 6.69 24.27
CA ASN A 719 -26.31 8.10 24.35
C ASN A 719 -27.08 8.80 25.49
N GLU A 720 -26.37 9.23 26.53
CA GLU A 720 -26.94 9.95 27.67
C GLU A 720 -26.93 11.49 27.47
N GLY A 721 -26.65 11.92 26.25
CA GLY A 721 -26.52 13.31 25.83
C GLY A 721 -25.21 13.97 26.26
N ASN A 722 -24.83 15.03 25.54
CA ASN A 722 -23.56 15.77 25.73
C ASN A 722 -22.32 14.86 25.60
N PHE A 723 -22.31 14.00 24.58
CA PHE A 723 -21.21 13.06 24.31
C PHE A 723 -20.86 12.14 25.50
N ARG A 724 -21.84 11.80 26.34
CA ARG A 724 -21.69 10.75 27.35
C ARG A 724 -22.39 9.51 26.87
N PHE A 725 -21.68 8.39 26.89
CA PHE A 725 -22.20 7.13 26.42
C PHE A 725 -22.05 6.06 27.48
N ARG A 726 -23.05 5.18 27.58
CA ARG A 726 -23.06 4.05 28.51
C ARG A 726 -23.10 2.74 27.74
N ASP A 727 -22.12 1.88 27.98
CA ASP A 727 -22.09 0.51 27.45
C ASP A 727 -23.28 -0.27 28.03
N VAL A 728 -24.24 -0.62 27.16
CA VAL A 728 -25.46 -1.38 27.49
C VAL A 728 -25.45 -2.80 26.89
N SER A 729 -24.31 -3.24 26.37
CA SER A 729 -24.17 -4.49 25.64
C SER A 729 -24.55 -5.71 26.50
N SER A 730 -24.12 -5.73 27.76
CA SER A 730 -24.30 -6.89 28.62
C SER A 730 -25.78 -7.20 28.89
N GLY A 731 -26.22 -8.36 28.42
CA GLY A 731 -27.60 -8.82 28.58
C GLY A 731 -28.61 -8.15 27.65
N SER A 732 -28.18 -7.28 26.73
CA SER A 732 -29.03 -6.76 25.65
C SER A 732 -29.34 -7.83 24.60
N GLY A 733 -28.41 -8.74 24.33
CA GLY A 733 -28.46 -9.65 23.18
C GLY A 733 -27.83 -9.06 21.92
N ALA A 734 -27.31 -7.84 21.98
CA ALA A 734 -26.54 -7.18 20.92
C ALA A 734 -25.04 -7.55 20.96
N ASP A 735 -24.59 -8.34 21.93
CA ASP A 735 -23.20 -8.72 22.14
C ASP A 735 -22.75 -9.87 21.23
N ASN A 736 -22.99 -9.75 19.92
CA ASN A 736 -22.55 -10.73 18.93
C ASN A 736 -21.03 -10.98 19.04
N GLN A 737 -20.63 -12.25 19.00
CA GLN A 737 -19.23 -12.68 19.16
C GLN A 737 -18.67 -13.36 17.89
N GLY A 738 -19.31 -13.14 16.75
CA GLY A 738 -18.70 -13.42 15.46
C GLY A 738 -17.58 -12.42 15.18
N TRP A 739 -16.71 -12.76 14.24
CA TRP A 739 -15.58 -11.92 13.84
C TRP A 739 -16.07 -10.86 12.85
N SER A 740 -16.71 -9.82 13.36
CA SER A 740 -17.45 -8.84 12.58
C SER A 740 -16.57 -7.94 11.71
N GLN A 741 -16.96 -7.76 10.45
CA GLN A 741 -16.26 -6.92 9.46
C GLN A 741 -17.17 -5.91 8.74
N ALA A 742 -18.49 -6.03 8.86
CA ALA A 742 -19.42 -4.96 8.53
C ALA A 742 -20.68 -5.03 9.40
N VAL A 743 -21.37 -3.89 9.49
CA VAL A 743 -22.65 -3.75 10.18
C VAL A 743 -23.46 -2.64 9.52
N SER A 744 -24.77 -2.84 9.45
CA SER A 744 -25.77 -1.83 9.10
C SER A 744 -26.96 -1.93 10.07
N HIS A 745 -27.86 -0.95 10.03
CA HIS A 745 -29.15 -1.00 10.71
C HIS A 745 -30.29 -0.85 9.71
N THR A 746 -31.43 -1.48 9.98
CA THR A 746 -32.67 -1.28 9.23
C THR A 746 -33.82 -1.90 10.02
N ASP A 747 -35.01 -1.32 9.98
CA ASP A 747 -36.24 -1.87 10.59
C ASP A 747 -36.84 -2.98 9.67
N PHE A 748 -36.20 -4.15 9.58
CA PHE A 748 -36.49 -5.12 8.53
C PHE A 748 -37.87 -5.78 8.65
N ASP A 749 -38.49 -5.77 9.83
CA ASP A 749 -39.85 -6.30 10.02
C ASP A 749 -40.94 -5.22 10.06
N ARG A 750 -40.55 -3.94 9.96
CA ARG A 750 -41.42 -2.77 9.92
C ARG A 750 -42.21 -2.54 11.20
N ASP A 751 -41.66 -2.90 12.36
CA ASP A 751 -42.27 -2.64 13.67
C ASP A 751 -41.99 -1.21 14.19
N GLY A 752 -41.17 -0.44 13.48
CA GLY A 752 -40.80 0.93 13.83
C GLY A 752 -39.61 1.04 14.79
N LYS A 753 -38.86 -0.05 14.97
CA LYS A 753 -37.60 -0.06 15.70
C LYS A 753 -36.49 -0.53 14.77
N GLN A 754 -35.36 0.16 14.82
CA GLN A 754 -34.21 -0.22 14.00
C GLN A 754 -33.59 -1.52 14.51
N ASP A 755 -33.40 -2.47 13.60
CA ASP A 755 -32.71 -3.74 13.83
C ASP A 755 -31.26 -3.69 13.36
N ILE A 756 -30.45 -4.69 13.70
CA ILE A 756 -29.02 -4.75 13.35
C ILE A 756 -28.74 -5.90 12.38
N VAL A 757 -28.00 -5.61 11.31
CA VAL A 757 -27.51 -6.60 10.34
C VAL A 757 -25.98 -6.66 10.40
N ILE A 758 -25.41 -7.82 10.72
CA ILE A 758 -23.98 -8.02 10.97
C ILE A 758 -23.40 -9.01 9.96
N ALA A 759 -22.34 -8.58 9.27
CA ALA A 759 -21.49 -9.43 8.45
C ALA A 759 -20.26 -9.87 9.25
N ASN A 760 -20.12 -11.18 9.40
CA ASN A 760 -18.99 -11.80 10.10
C ASN A 760 -18.05 -12.46 9.08
N ASP A 761 -16.74 -12.27 9.24
CA ASP A 761 -15.70 -12.99 8.48
C ASP A 761 -15.59 -14.46 8.95
N PHE A 762 -15.70 -14.65 10.27
CA PHE A 762 -15.77 -15.95 10.91
C PHE A 762 -16.98 -15.97 11.86
N GLY A 763 -17.82 -17.00 11.75
CA GLY A 763 -19.13 -17.04 12.40
C GLY A 763 -20.27 -16.84 11.40
N SER A 764 -21.52 -17.06 11.84
CA SER A 764 -22.68 -16.77 10.99
C SER A 764 -22.88 -15.27 10.88
N ASN A 765 -23.33 -14.76 9.72
CA ASN A 765 -23.97 -13.45 9.67
C ASN A 765 -25.17 -13.42 10.63
N ALA A 766 -25.47 -12.23 11.16
CA ALA A 766 -26.52 -12.07 12.18
C ALA A 766 -27.52 -10.97 11.85
N MET A 767 -28.80 -11.31 11.94
CA MET A 767 -29.95 -10.40 11.96
C MET A 767 -30.44 -10.32 13.40
N LEU A 768 -30.28 -9.18 14.05
CA LEU A 768 -30.69 -8.96 15.44
C LEU A 768 -31.92 -8.07 15.46
N ARG A 769 -33.09 -8.68 15.69
CA ARG A 769 -34.37 -7.99 15.85
C ARG A 769 -34.40 -7.20 17.15
N ASN A 770 -34.77 -5.94 17.10
CA ASN A 770 -34.98 -5.08 18.25
C ASN A 770 -36.35 -5.37 18.88
N LEU A 771 -36.37 -5.88 20.10
CA LEU A 771 -37.60 -6.17 20.82
C LEU A 771 -38.16 -4.93 21.56
N GLY A 772 -37.38 -3.84 21.64
CA GLY A 772 -37.59 -2.73 22.56
C GLY A 772 -36.90 -2.94 23.91
N ASP A 773 -36.97 -1.94 24.77
CA ASP A 773 -36.39 -1.95 26.13
C ASP A 773 -34.88 -2.33 26.17
N GLY A 774 -34.15 -2.03 25.09
CA GLY A 774 -32.73 -2.39 24.93
C GLY A 774 -32.47 -3.89 24.84
N LYS A 775 -33.42 -4.67 24.31
CA LYS A 775 -33.29 -6.10 24.05
C LYS A 775 -33.28 -6.40 22.55
N PHE A 776 -32.36 -7.27 22.16
CA PHE A 776 -32.21 -7.78 20.80
C PHE A 776 -32.31 -9.30 20.78
N GLN A 777 -32.91 -9.84 19.72
CA GLN A 777 -33.02 -11.26 19.46
C GLN A 777 -32.36 -11.61 18.13
N ASN A 778 -31.43 -12.56 18.14
CA ASN A 778 -30.89 -13.11 16.91
C ASN A 778 -31.94 -13.98 16.20
N VAL A 779 -32.48 -13.48 15.08
CA VAL A 779 -33.52 -14.12 14.25
C VAL A 779 -32.99 -14.66 12.92
N SER A 780 -31.67 -14.62 12.72
CA SER A 780 -31.01 -15.01 11.46
C SER A 780 -31.44 -16.38 10.94
N LYS A 781 -31.62 -17.35 11.84
CA LYS A 781 -32.05 -18.72 11.50
C LYS A 781 -33.50 -18.78 11.04
N GLU A 782 -34.35 -17.97 11.65
CA GLU A 782 -35.77 -17.88 11.29
C GLU A 782 -35.90 -17.24 9.91
N LEU A 783 -35.08 -16.22 9.63
CA LEU A 783 -35.09 -15.49 8.37
C LEU A 783 -34.28 -16.12 7.24
N GLY A 784 -33.53 -17.20 7.48
CA GLY A 784 -32.74 -17.89 6.44
C GLY A 784 -31.37 -17.26 6.13
N VAL A 785 -30.88 -16.36 6.98
CA VAL A 785 -29.60 -15.63 6.83
C VAL A 785 -28.55 -16.16 7.81
N THR A 786 -28.29 -17.48 7.80
CA THR A 786 -27.29 -18.12 8.72
C THR A 786 -26.07 -18.66 8.00
N LYS A 787 -25.83 -18.19 6.78
CA LYS A 787 -24.78 -18.77 5.97
C LYS A 787 -23.42 -18.26 6.46
N PHE A 788 -22.48 -19.19 6.55
CA PHE A 788 -21.15 -18.96 7.12
C PHE A 788 -20.18 -18.61 6.01
N TYR A 789 -19.84 -17.34 5.86
CA TYR A 789 -18.89 -16.88 4.85
C TYR A 789 -17.98 -15.80 5.39
N HIS A 790 -16.90 -15.56 4.65
CA HIS A 790 -15.95 -14.50 4.89
C HIS A 790 -16.56 -13.16 4.44
N SER A 791 -17.63 -12.73 5.13
CA SER A 791 -18.44 -11.59 4.73
C SER A 791 -17.77 -10.28 5.12
N MET A 792 -17.60 -9.34 4.19
CA MET A 792 -16.90 -8.08 4.44
C MET A 792 -17.80 -6.85 4.45
N ASN A 793 -18.92 -6.85 3.73
CA ASN A 793 -19.85 -5.72 3.64
C ASN A 793 -21.31 -6.15 3.87
N VAL A 794 -22.14 -5.18 4.26
CA VAL A 794 -23.60 -5.25 4.25
C VAL A 794 -24.12 -4.10 3.37
N GLY A 795 -24.73 -4.43 2.25
CA GLY A 795 -25.47 -3.50 1.40
C GLY A 795 -26.99 -3.69 1.57
N ILE A 796 -27.75 -2.60 1.57
CA ILE A 796 -29.21 -2.60 1.72
C ILE A 796 -29.84 -1.88 0.53
N SER A 797 -30.87 -2.48 -0.07
CA SER A 797 -31.65 -1.92 -1.19
C SER A 797 -33.07 -2.51 -1.19
N ASP A 798 -33.92 -2.16 -2.15
CA ASP A 798 -35.24 -2.76 -2.42
C ASP A 798 -35.32 -3.10 -3.92
N LEU A 799 -34.56 -4.12 -4.33
CA LEU A 799 -34.39 -4.49 -5.73
C LEU A 799 -35.64 -5.15 -6.32
N ASN A 800 -36.47 -5.77 -5.46
CA ASN A 800 -37.69 -6.44 -5.88
C ASN A 800 -38.97 -5.56 -5.80
N ASP A 801 -38.86 -4.31 -5.34
CA ASP A 801 -39.94 -3.33 -5.19
C ASP A 801 -41.11 -3.88 -4.33
N ASP A 802 -40.78 -4.58 -3.24
CA ASP A 802 -41.76 -5.04 -2.24
C ASP A 802 -41.78 -4.15 -0.98
N GLY A 803 -40.86 -3.19 -0.93
CA GLY A 803 -40.68 -2.19 0.12
C GLY A 803 -39.93 -2.71 1.36
N TYR A 804 -39.58 -4.00 1.42
CA TYR A 804 -38.77 -4.56 2.50
C TYR A 804 -37.30 -4.53 2.08
N PRO A 805 -36.38 -4.29 3.02
CA PRO A 805 -34.97 -4.21 2.69
C PRO A 805 -34.46 -5.57 2.21
N ASP A 806 -33.92 -5.62 1.00
CA ASP A 806 -33.07 -6.66 0.47
C ASP A 806 -31.64 -6.49 1.00
N VAL A 807 -30.92 -7.60 1.17
CA VAL A 807 -29.59 -7.57 1.80
C VAL A 807 -28.54 -8.21 0.90
N TYR A 808 -27.46 -7.47 0.67
CA TYR A 808 -26.29 -7.94 -0.05
C TYR A 808 -25.10 -8.11 0.91
N PHE A 809 -24.39 -9.23 0.78
CA PHE A 809 -23.13 -9.49 1.49
C PHE A 809 -22.00 -9.70 0.48
N SER A 810 -20.96 -8.88 0.54
CA SER A 810 -19.71 -9.14 -0.18
C SER A 810 -18.89 -10.22 0.51
N ASN A 811 -18.11 -11.01 -0.24
CA ASN A 811 -17.31 -12.12 0.27
C ASN A 811 -15.90 -12.14 -0.33
N ILE A 812 -14.92 -12.57 0.48
CA ILE A 812 -13.49 -12.60 0.09
C ILE A 812 -12.95 -13.97 -0.35
N THR A 813 -13.82 -14.98 -0.52
CA THR A 813 -13.39 -16.32 -0.94
C THR A 813 -14.13 -16.83 -2.17
N THR A 814 -13.38 -17.17 -3.23
CA THR A 814 -13.89 -17.92 -4.38
C THR A 814 -13.36 -19.36 -4.36
N TYR A 815 -14.08 -20.33 -3.79
CA TYR A 815 -13.64 -21.73 -3.85
C TYR A 815 -14.01 -22.39 -5.17
N VAL A 816 -13.04 -22.70 -6.03
CA VAL A 816 -13.26 -23.50 -7.24
C VAL A 816 -13.22 -24.99 -6.88
N LYS A 817 -14.21 -25.74 -7.39
CA LYS A 817 -14.38 -27.20 -7.23
C LYS A 817 -13.08 -27.97 -7.53
N GLY A 818 -12.34 -28.35 -6.49
CA GLY A 818 -11.12 -29.17 -6.60
C GLY A 818 -11.38 -30.68 -6.82
N ASN A 819 -12.61 -31.16 -6.62
CA ASN A 819 -12.94 -32.57 -6.82
C ASN A 819 -13.56 -32.80 -8.20
N LYS A 820 -12.74 -33.33 -9.13
CA LYS A 820 -13.21 -33.89 -10.41
C LYS A 820 -14.22 -35.00 -10.14
N TYR A 821 -15.48 -34.79 -10.48
CA TYR A 821 -16.45 -35.88 -10.57
C TYR A 821 -16.26 -36.57 -11.92
N VAL A 822 -16.09 -37.90 -11.91
CA VAL A 822 -16.20 -38.71 -13.13
C VAL A 822 -17.68 -38.78 -13.47
N MET A 823 -18.07 -38.32 -14.67
CA MET A 823 -19.44 -38.48 -15.15
C MET A 823 -19.75 -39.98 -15.20
N PRO A 824 -20.81 -40.45 -14.51
CA PRO A 824 -21.13 -41.87 -14.49
C PRO A 824 -21.53 -42.33 -15.89
N ASN A 825 -21.06 -43.51 -16.27
CA ASN A 825 -21.60 -44.24 -17.42
C ASN A 825 -22.63 -45.28 -16.95
N GLU A 826 -23.24 -46.00 -17.89
CA GLU A 826 -24.29 -47.01 -17.66
C GLU A 826 -23.93 -48.10 -16.63
N THR A 827 -22.64 -48.28 -16.30
CA THR A 827 -22.16 -49.29 -15.34
C THR A 827 -21.78 -48.71 -13.97
N THR A 828 -21.81 -47.39 -13.81
CA THR A 828 -21.39 -46.74 -12.55
C THR A 828 -22.53 -46.80 -11.53
N LYS A 829 -22.41 -47.70 -10.54
CA LYS A 829 -23.33 -47.71 -9.39
C LYS A 829 -23.11 -46.44 -8.55
N MET A 830 -24.12 -45.59 -8.45
CA MET A 830 -24.10 -44.42 -7.57
C MET A 830 -23.80 -44.85 -6.13
N LYS A 831 -22.74 -44.28 -5.56
CA LYS A 831 -22.40 -44.42 -4.14
C LYS A 831 -22.45 -43.03 -3.54
N PHE A 832 -23.56 -42.73 -2.85
CA PHE A 832 -23.69 -41.49 -2.08
C PHE A 832 -22.93 -41.68 -0.76
N ASP A 833 -21.75 -41.06 -0.66
CA ASP A 833 -21.05 -40.95 0.61
C ASP A 833 -21.53 -39.66 1.29
N ASN A 834 -22.33 -39.80 2.35
CA ASN A 834 -22.87 -38.67 3.09
C ASN A 834 -21.79 -37.72 3.63
N ARG A 835 -20.56 -38.21 3.90
CA ARG A 835 -19.45 -37.35 4.35
C ARG A 835 -18.84 -36.56 3.20
N ALA A 836 -18.69 -37.19 2.02
CA ALA A 836 -18.22 -36.51 0.83
C ALA A 836 -19.24 -35.50 0.29
N MET A 837 -20.55 -35.79 0.43
CA MET A 837 -21.61 -34.84 0.12
C MET A 837 -21.69 -33.70 1.15
N ALA A 838 -21.49 -33.98 2.44
CA ALA A 838 -21.43 -32.94 3.47
C ALA A 838 -20.18 -32.04 3.34
N ALA A 839 -19.10 -32.56 2.76
CA ALA A 839 -17.87 -31.81 2.45
C ALA A 839 -17.83 -31.27 1.00
N MET A 840 -18.94 -31.36 0.26
CA MET A 840 -19.01 -30.92 -1.13
C MET A 840 -19.11 -29.39 -1.16
N LEU A 841 -17.98 -28.72 -1.42
CA LEU A 841 -17.92 -27.27 -1.55
C LEU A 841 -18.68 -26.82 -2.80
N TRP A 842 -19.85 -26.21 -2.60
CA TRP A 842 -20.51 -25.40 -3.62
C TRP A 842 -19.93 -23.99 -3.61
N LYS A 843 -19.69 -23.48 -4.82
CA LYS A 843 -19.14 -22.15 -5.11
C LYS A 843 -20.11 -21.06 -4.67
N GLU A 844 -19.64 -20.07 -3.92
CA GLU A 844 -20.41 -18.84 -3.71
C GLU A 844 -19.51 -17.62 -3.88
N ALA A 845 -20.01 -16.67 -4.67
CA ALA A 845 -19.51 -15.30 -4.77
C ALA A 845 -20.21 -14.46 -3.69
N ASN A 846 -20.25 -13.14 -3.89
CA ASN A 846 -21.12 -12.27 -3.11
C ASN A 846 -22.58 -12.76 -3.14
N MET A 847 -23.33 -12.47 -2.09
CA MET A 847 -24.66 -13.02 -1.85
C MET A 847 -25.70 -11.92 -1.86
N LEU A 848 -26.71 -12.08 -2.70
CA LEU A 848 -27.91 -11.26 -2.67
C LEU A 848 -29.05 -12.06 -2.05
N TYR A 849 -29.70 -11.48 -1.05
CA TYR A 849 -30.89 -11.99 -0.41
C TYR A 849 -32.05 -11.06 -0.72
N LEU A 850 -33.05 -11.58 -1.42
CA LEU A 850 -34.31 -10.88 -1.62
C LEU A 850 -35.25 -11.19 -0.47
N SER A 851 -35.92 -10.17 0.01
CA SER A 851 -37.02 -10.28 0.95
C SER A 851 -38.15 -11.14 0.37
N GLN A 852 -38.86 -11.86 1.24
CA GLN A 852 -40.02 -12.66 0.88
C GLN A 852 -41.16 -12.44 1.88
N LEU A 853 -42.32 -12.07 1.34
CA LEU A 853 -43.50 -11.76 2.12
C LEU A 853 -44.37 -13.00 2.39
N GLY A 854 -44.84 -13.11 3.62
CA GLY A 854 -45.93 -13.99 4.05
C GLY A 854 -47.24 -13.22 4.24
N GLU A 855 -48.24 -13.86 4.84
CA GLU A 855 -49.55 -13.23 5.11
C GLU A 855 -49.45 -12.06 6.12
N ASP A 856 -48.47 -12.12 7.04
CA ASP A 856 -48.33 -11.20 8.18
C ASP A 856 -47.05 -10.31 8.11
N GLY A 857 -46.40 -10.18 6.95
CA GLY A 857 -45.19 -9.36 6.75
C GLY A 857 -43.97 -10.15 6.27
N LEU A 858 -42.76 -9.69 6.60
CA LEU A 858 -41.51 -10.37 6.22
C LEU A 858 -41.48 -11.80 6.78
N GLN A 859 -41.47 -12.79 5.90
CA GLN A 859 -41.43 -14.21 6.27
C GLN A 859 -40.00 -14.73 6.35
N SER A 860 -39.18 -14.42 5.34
CA SER A 860 -37.81 -14.91 5.22
C SER A 860 -37.05 -14.14 4.14
N TYR A 861 -35.75 -14.38 4.05
CA TYR A 861 -34.90 -13.96 2.95
C TYR A 861 -34.56 -15.15 2.05
N GLN A 862 -34.68 -14.96 0.74
CA GLN A 862 -34.34 -15.96 -0.27
C GLN A 862 -33.06 -15.57 -1.01
N PRO A 863 -32.04 -16.46 -1.06
CA PRO A 863 -30.89 -16.24 -1.93
C PRO A 863 -31.32 -16.04 -3.38
N SER A 864 -30.76 -15.03 -4.04
CA SER A 864 -31.06 -14.68 -5.43
C SER A 864 -29.85 -14.86 -6.34
N ASP A 865 -30.13 -15.20 -7.59
CA ASP A 865 -29.17 -15.25 -8.70
C ASP A 865 -29.31 -14.03 -9.63
N ALA A 866 -30.02 -12.98 -9.19
CA ALA A 866 -30.21 -11.73 -9.92
C ALA A 866 -28.94 -10.87 -10.06
N VAL A 867 -27.79 -11.36 -9.60
CA VAL A 867 -26.45 -10.79 -9.86
C VAL A 867 -25.75 -11.67 -10.88
N GLU A 868 -25.27 -11.13 -11.99
CA GLU A 868 -24.59 -11.90 -13.03
C GLU A 868 -23.29 -12.53 -12.50
N ARG A 869 -23.25 -13.87 -12.44
CA ARG A 869 -22.17 -14.66 -11.82
C ARG A 869 -21.32 -15.47 -12.81
N GLY A 870 -20.91 -14.97 -13.97
CA GLY A 870 -19.99 -15.75 -14.81
C GLY A 870 -18.71 -16.23 -14.07
N PRO A 871 -17.80 -16.96 -14.73
CA PRO A 871 -16.87 -17.87 -14.06
C PRO A 871 -15.79 -17.27 -13.12
N THR A 872 -15.72 -15.93 -12.96
CA THR A 872 -14.67 -15.10 -12.30
C THR A 872 -15.20 -13.90 -11.47
N HIS A 873 -16.50 -13.78 -11.21
CA HIS A 873 -17.22 -12.50 -11.37
C HIS A 873 -17.20 -11.40 -10.31
N THR A 874 -16.58 -11.52 -9.13
CA THR A 874 -16.42 -10.35 -8.23
C THR A 874 -15.04 -10.19 -7.62
N GLY A 875 -14.18 -11.20 -7.61
CA GLY A 875 -12.88 -11.08 -6.95
C GLY A 875 -12.97 -11.13 -5.42
N TRP A 876 -11.97 -10.57 -4.75
CA TRP A 876 -11.86 -10.44 -3.30
C TRP A 876 -12.54 -9.13 -2.89
N ALA A 877 -13.85 -9.20 -2.68
CA ALA A 877 -14.69 -8.03 -2.47
C ALA A 877 -14.64 -7.56 -1.01
N TRP A 878 -14.29 -6.29 -0.80
CA TRP A 878 -14.32 -5.66 0.52
C TRP A 878 -15.64 -4.93 0.71
N ASP A 879 -15.90 -3.94 -0.15
CA ASP A 879 -17.10 -3.13 -0.10
C ASP A 879 -17.95 -3.30 -1.35
N ALA A 880 -19.25 -3.06 -1.20
CA ALA A 880 -20.23 -3.12 -2.27
C ALA A 880 -21.47 -2.30 -1.90
N GLU A 881 -21.72 -1.21 -2.60
CA GLU A 881 -22.81 -0.31 -2.28
C GLU A 881 -23.70 -0.05 -3.50
N PHE A 882 -24.97 0.26 -3.21
CA PHE A 882 -26.01 0.48 -4.20
C PHE A 882 -26.14 1.97 -4.50
N LEU A 883 -26.30 2.30 -5.78
CA LEU A 883 -26.48 3.67 -6.27
C LEU A 883 -27.32 3.66 -7.55
N ASP A 884 -27.98 4.77 -7.85
CA ASP A 884 -28.65 5.00 -9.13
C ASP A 884 -27.74 5.89 -9.98
N PHE A 885 -26.81 5.29 -10.75
CA PHE A 885 -25.74 6.07 -11.39
C PHE A 885 -26.24 6.84 -12.62
N ASP A 886 -27.27 6.35 -13.30
CA ASP A 886 -27.78 6.92 -14.55
C ASP A 886 -29.12 7.64 -14.41
N ASN A 887 -29.60 7.80 -13.17
CA ASN A 887 -30.82 8.51 -12.80
C ASN A 887 -32.10 7.90 -13.37
N ASP A 888 -32.15 6.60 -13.65
CA ASP A 888 -33.33 5.93 -14.20
C ASP A 888 -34.32 5.42 -13.13
N GLY A 889 -33.91 5.44 -11.86
CA GLY A 889 -34.71 5.11 -10.70
C GLY A 889 -34.70 3.64 -10.31
N ASP A 890 -33.75 2.83 -10.79
CA ASP A 890 -33.39 1.57 -10.16
C ASP A 890 -31.96 1.60 -9.57
N ASP A 891 -31.65 0.62 -8.71
CA ASP A 891 -30.36 0.55 -8.02
C ASP A 891 -29.38 -0.34 -8.79
N ASP A 892 -28.22 0.23 -9.11
CA ASP A 892 -27.01 -0.41 -9.60
C ASP A 892 -26.08 -0.80 -8.44
N LEU A 893 -24.99 -1.50 -8.72
CA LEU A 893 -24.08 -1.99 -7.68
C LEU A 893 -22.62 -1.82 -8.09
N TYR A 894 -21.83 -1.13 -7.26
CA TYR A 894 -20.38 -1.05 -7.42
C TYR A 894 -19.66 -1.81 -6.31
N CYS A 895 -18.79 -2.75 -6.70
CA CYS A 895 -18.08 -3.67 -5.82
C CYS A 895 -16.57 -3.45 -5.95
N VAL A 896 -15.91 -3.14 -4.84
CA VAL A 896 -14.47 -2.81 -4.81
C VAL A 896 -13.63 -3.98 -4.29
N ASN A 897 -12.48 -4.21 -4.95
CA ASN A 897 -11.73 -5.46 -4.84
C ASN A 897 -10.24 -5.28 -4.55
N GLY A 898 -9.63 -6.37 -4.08
CA GLY A 898 -8.18 -6.54 -3.94
C GLY A 898 -7.81 -7.36 -2.71
N ASN A 899 -6.74 -8.14 -2.75
CA ASN A 899 -6.31 -8.92 -1.59
C ASN A 899 -5.34 -8.12 -0.72
N ASN A 900 -5.22 -8.47 0.56
CA ASN A 900 -4.20 -7.92 1.43
C ASN A 900 -2.79 -8.19 0.88
N ASP A 901 -1.96 -7.14 0.76
CA ASP A 901 -0.55 -7.24 0.35
C ASP A 901 0.26 -8.17 1.28
N TYR A 902 -0.20 -8.37 2.51
CA TYR A 902 0.45 -9.16 3.56
C TYR A 902 -0.16 -10.56 3.76
N ASN A 903 -0.86 -11.11 2.76
CA ASN A 903 -1.62 -12.35 2.92
C ASN A 903 -0.72 -13.54 3.34
N ILE A 904 -0.75 -13.89 4.64
CA ILE A 904 -0.17 -15.12 5.20
C ILE A 904 -0.83 -16.41 4.67
N PHE A 905 -2.03 -16.32 4.06
CA PHE A 905 -2.65 -17.45 3.37
C PHE A 905 -2.10 -17.63 1.95
N GLY A 906 -1.27 -16.71 1.48
CA GLY A 906 -0.50 -16.83 0.25
C GLY A 906 0.60 -17.89 0.39
N HIS A 907 0.19 -19.17 0.34
CA HIS A 907 0.77 -20.24 -0.47
C HIS A 907 0.92 -21.58 0.26
N ILE A 908 1.01 -21.69 1.59
CA ILE A 908 0.85 -22.98 2.31
C ILE A 908 0.62 -22.63 3.78
N VAL A 909 -0.50 -23.05 4.37
CA VAL A 909 -0.56 -23.24 5.84
C VAL A 909 0.19 -24.53 6.16
N PRO A 910 1.35 -24.51 6.84
CA PRO A 910 2.04 -25.73 7.22
C PRO A 910 1.30 -26.34 8.43
N GLY A 911 0.26 -27.12 8.15
CA GLY A 911 -0.47 -27.91 9.15
C GLY A 911 -1.22 -27.07 10.18
N SER A 912 -2.37 -26.52 9.80
CA SER A 912 -3.48 -26.49 10.77
C SER A 912 -3.94 -27.94 10.91
N GLU A 913 -3.73 -28.52 12.09
CA GLU A 913 -4.35 -29.79 12.44
C GLU A 913 -5.86 -29.61 12.31
N LEU A 914 -6.50 -30.40 11.44
CA LEU A 914 -7.92 -30.67 11.59
C LEU A 914 -8.04 -31.49 12.88
N LEU A 915 -8.22 -30.77 13.98
CA LEU A 915 -8.57 -31.35 15.27
C LEU A 915 -9.99 -31.89 15.14
N ASP A 916 -10.14 -33.20 15.32
CA ASP A 916 -11.44 -33.80 15.55
C ASP A 916 -11.87 -33.45 16.97
N VAL A 917 -12.80 -32.50 17.06
CA VAL A 917 -13.15 -31.77 18.29
C VAL A 917 -13.82 -32.66 19.33
N ASP A 918 -14.37 -33.82 18.93
CA ASP A 918 -14.99 -34.77 19.84
C ASP A 918 -13.99 -35.76 20.47
N SER A 919 -12.84 -35.99 19.83
CA SER A 919 -11.87 -37.02 20.25
C SER A 919 -10.55 -36.47 20.76
N GLY A 920 -10.27 -35.18 20.55
CA GLY A 920 -8.99 -34.55 20.89
C GLY A 920 -7.80 -35.10 20.07
N ASN A 921 -8.08 -35.87 19.01
CA ASN A 921 -7.08 -36.45 18.14
C ASN A 921 -7.03 -35.71 16.80
N VAL A 922 -5.83 -35.65 16.22
CA VAL A 922 -5.61 -35.13 14.86
C VAL A 922 -6.18 -36.12 13.85
N VAL A 923 -7.22 -35.74 13.11
CA VAL A 923 -7.83 -36.59 12.09
C VAL A 923 -7.60 -35.95 10.72
N GLY A 924 -6.45 -36.26 10.12
CA GLY A 924 -6.12 -35.88 8.75
C GLY A 924 -4.62 -35.81 8.50
N GLU A 925 -4.17 -36.26 7.31
CA GLU A 925 -2.81 -35.97 6.87
C GLU A 925 -2.64 -34.47 6.57
N LYS A 926 -1.43 -33.95 6.81
CA LYS A 926 -1.02 -32.56 6.52
C LYS A 926 -1.27 -32.21 5.04
N GLY A 927 -2.41 -31.61 4.73
CA GLY A 927 -2.74 -31.05 3.42
C GLY A 927 -2.09 -29.68 3.21
N ARG A 928 -1.78 -29.35 1.95
CA ARG A 928 -1.33 -28.02 1.53
C ARG A 928 -2.48 -27.35 0.78
N TYR A 929 -2.88 -26.18 1.25
CA TYR A 929 -3.93 -25.38 0.62
C TYR A 929 -3.30 -24.22 -0.16
N TYR A 930 -3.80 -23.97 -1.37
CA TYR A 930 -3.34 -22.94 -2.33
C TYR A 930 -4.42 -21.85 -2.34
N PHE A 931 -4.05 -20.58 -2.14
CA PHE A 931 -4.97 -19.44 -2.20
C PHE A 931 -4.60 -18.52 -3.38
N PHE A 932 -5.60 -17.84 -3.94
CA PHE A 932 -5.46 -16.92 -5.08
C PHE A 932 -4.60 -15.70 -4.71
N ASN A 933 -3.69 -15.32 -5.61
CA ASN A 933 -2.66 -14.29 -5.38
C ASN A 933 -2.87 -13.10 -6.33
N HIS A 934 -3.70 -12.15 -5.89
CA HIS A 934 -3.87 -10.85 -6.55
C HIS A 934 -4.07 -9.79 -5.48
N SER A 935 -2.98 -9.13 -5.04
CA SER A 935 -3.10 -7.98 -4.14
C SER A 935 -3.94 -6.86 -4.75
N HIS A 936 -3.84 -6.70 -6.07
CA HIS A 936 -4.63 -5.75 -6.85
C HIS A 936 -5.59 -6.51 -7.77
N GLN A 937 -6.85 -6.10 -7.79
CA GLN A 937 -7.88 -6.67 -8.64
C GLN A 937 -8.73 -5.57 -9.27
N SER A 938 -9.31 -5.86 -10.43
CA SER A 938 -10.31 -5.00 -11.05
C SER A 938 -11.51 -4.85 -10.13
N ASN A 939 -11.95 -3.62 -9.90
CA ASN A 939 -13.27 -3.37 -9.32
C ASN A 939 -14.35 -3.83 -10.30
N VAL A 940 -15.56 -4.09 -9.78
CA VAL A 940 -16.67 -4.62 -10.56
C VAL A 940 -17.87 -3.68 -10.48
N PHE A 941 -18.35 -3.23 -11.64
CA PHE A 941 -19.52 -2.37 -11.76
C PHE A 941 -20.66 -3.16 -12.39
N PHE A 942 -21.81 -3.21 -11.72
CA PHE A 942 -23.01 -3.87 -12.21
C PHE A 942 -24.07 -2.82 -12.53
N VAL A 943 -24.65 -2.93 -13.73
CA VAL A 943 -25.81 -2.14 -14.14
C VAL A 943 -27.07 -2.98 -13.99
N ASN A 944 -28.13 -2.43 -13.41
CA ASN A 944 -29.41 -3.10 -13.33
C ASN A 944 -30.10 -3.12 -14.70
N GLU A 945 -30.32 -4.32 -15.24
CA GLU A 945 -31.03 -4.53 -16.50
C GLU A 945 -32.28 -5.36 -16.23
N SER A 946 -33.39 -4.69 -15.93
CA SER A 946 -34.69 -5.33 -15.66
C SER A 946 -34.68 -6.27 -14.44
N GLY A 947 -34.16 -5.79 -13.31
CA GLY A 947 -34.06 -6.55 -12.07
C GLY A 947 -32.94 -7.59 -12.08
N GLN A 948 -31.96 -7.43 -12.96
CA GLN A 948 -30.74 -8.24 -12.99
C GLN A 948 -29.51 -7.33 -13.04
N LEU A 949 -28.65 -7.42 -12.03
CA LEU A 949 -27.38 -6.72 -11.96
C LEU A 949 -26.37 -7.38 -12.91
N LYS A 950 -26.10 -6.73 -14.04
CA LYS A 950 -25.23 -7.20 -15.12
C LYS A 950 -23.86 -6.57 -15.05
N ASN A 951 -22.81 -7.37 -15.19
CA ASN A 951 -21.45 -6.87 -15.12
C ASN A 951 -21.15 -5.97 -16.34
N ARG A 952 -20.81 -4.70 -16.09
CA ARG A 952 -20.46 -3.69 -17.09
C ARG A 952 -19.14 -2.99 -16.77
N SER A 953 -18.28 -3.62 -15.97
CA SER A 953 -17.02 -3.03 -15.50
C SER A 953 -16.20 -2.37 -16.61
N LEU A 954 -15.88 -3.10 -17.68
CA LEU A 954 -15.06 -2.59 -18.78
C LEU A 954 -15.72 -1.42 -19.52
N ALA A 955 -17.05 -1.42 -19.62
CA ALA A 955 -17.80 -0.37 -20.32
C ALA A 955 -18.01 0.87 -19.45
N SER A 956 -18.04 0.70 -18.13
CA SER A 956 -18.25 1.82 -17.20
C SER A 956 -17.01 2.70 -17.06
N GLY A 957 -15.81 2.14 -17.20
CA GLY A 957 -14.56 2.86 -16.91
C GLY A 957 -14.21 2.91 -15.42
N ALA A 958 -14.99 2.23 -14.57
CA ALA A 958 -14.76 2.11 -13.13
C ALA A 958 -13.99 0.83 -12.75
N ASP A 959 -13.47 0.07 -13.71
CA ASP A 959 -12.84 -1.24 -13.53
C ASP A 959 -11.33 -1.18 -13.27
N PHE A 960 -10.84 -0.04 -12.78
CA PHE A 960 -9.42 0.13 -12.49
C PHE A 960 -8.92 -0.95 -11.51
N VAL A 961 -7.66 -1.35 -11.71
CA VAL A 961 -7.03 -2.43 -10.95
C VAL A 961 -6.33 -1.83 -9.73
N ALA A 962 -6.85 -2.10 -8.54
CA ALA A 962 -6.32 -1.58 -7.28
C ALA A 962 -6.52 -2.55 -6.11
N ASN A 963 -6.03 -2.18 -4.93
CA ASN A 963 -6.38 -2.81 -3.66
C ASN A 963 -7.45 -1.97 -2.95
N SER A 964 -8.61 -1.88 -3.57
CA SER A 964 -9.70 -0.99 -3.17
C SER A 964 -10.39 -1.51 -1.90
N ARG A 965 -10.73 -0.63 -0.94
CA ARG A 965 -11.29 -1.04 0.36
C ARG A 965 -12.68 -0.56 0.62
N SER A 966 -12.88 0.76 0.56
CA SER A 966 -14.14 1.43 0.89
C SER A 966 -14.45 2.45 -0.19
N THR A 967 -15.73 2.75 -0.36
CA THR A 967 -16.23 3.70 -1.34
C THR A 967 -17.24 4.64 -0.69
N ALA A 968 -17.47 5.80 -1.30
CA ALA A 968 -18.58 6.68 -0.98
C ALA A 968 -19.11 7.34 -2.27
N TYR A 969 -20.41 7.60 -2.30
CA TYR A 969 -21.07 8.26 -3.42
C TYR A 969 -21.44 9.69 -3.10
N ILE A 970 -21.10 10.59 -4.01
CA ILE A 970 -21.33 12.03 -3.88
C ILE A 970 -21.68 12.62 -5.23
N ASP A 971 -22.29 13.79 -5.26
CA ASP A 971 -22.31 14.61 -6.48
C ASP A 971 -21.37 15.78 -6.22
N MET A 972 -20.14 15.69 -6.71
CA MET A 972 -19.08 16.65 -6.36
C MET A 972 -19.12 17.92 -7.21
N ASP A 973 -19.83 17.92 -8.34
CA ASP A 973 -19.93 19.07 -9.25
C ASP A 973 -21.36 19.62 -9.45
N HIS A 974 -22.31 19.05 -8.72
CA HIS A 974 -23.70 19.49 -8.62
C HIS A 974 -24.50 19.36 -9.92
N ASP A 975 -24.12 18.43 -10.79
CA ASP A 975 -24.85 18.16 -12.04
C ASP A 975 -25.95 17.09 -11.89
N GLY A 976 -25.94 16.36 -10.78
CA GLY A 976 -26.99 15.48 -10.32
C GLY A 976 -26.84 14.00 -10.64
N ASP A 977 -25.79 13.61 -11.34
CA ASP A 977 -25.33 12.22 -11.30
C ASP A 977 -24.44 11.99 -10.07
N LEU A 978 -24.26 10.71 -9.69
CA LEU A 978 -23.45 10.34 -8.53
C LEU A 978 -22.06 9.90 -8.98
N ASP A 979 -21.05 10.61 -8.51
CA ASP A 979 -19.63 10.32 -8.58
C ASP A 979 -19.20 9.30 -7.51
N ILE A 980 -18.01 8.73 -7.70
CA ILE A 980 -17.47 7.69 -6.82
C ILE A 980 -16.10 8.11 -6.28
N VAL A 981 -15.91 8.01 -4.95
CA VAL A 981 -14.59 8.15 -4.32
C VAL A 981 -14.20 6.86 -3.63
N VAL A 982 -13.01 6.35 -3.91
CA VAL A 982 -12.51 5.07 -3.38
C VAL A 982 -11.26 5.30 -2.53
N ASN A 983 -11.24 4.77 -1.31
CA ASN A 983 -10.03 4.74 -0.48
C ASN A 983 -9.24 3.45 -0.74
N ASN A 984 -8.15 3.55 -1.51
CA ASN A 984 -7.35 2.39 -1.88
C ASN A 984 -6.33 2.03 -0.79
N PHE A 985 -6.27 0.75 -0.42
CA PHE A 985 -5.30 0.25 0.55
C PHE A 985 -3.88 0.43 0.06
N HIS A 986 -3.05 1.14 0.84
CA HIS A 986 -1.63 1.32 0.52
C HIS A 986 -1.40 1.98 -0.86
N ALA A 987 -2.40 2.69 -1.37
CA ALA A 987 -2.36 3.47 -2.60
C ALA A 987 -3.10 4.82 -2.45
N PRO A 988 -2.93 5.77 -3.40
CA PRO A 988 -3.70 7.01 -3.41
C PRO A 988 -5.21 6.73 -3.49
N ALA A 989 -6.05 7.61 -2.94
CA ALA A 989 -7.49 7.56 -3.20
C ALA A 989 -7.78 7.78 -4.70
N THR A 990 -8.88 7.24 -5.20
CA THR A 990 -9.35 7.42 -6.59
C THR A 990 -10.65 8.20 -6.60
N VAL A 991 -10.79 9.14 -7.51
CA VAL A 991 -12.02 9.91 -7.76
C VAL A 991 -12.49 9.64 -9.19
N LEU A 992 -13.70 9.13 -9.33
CA LEU A 992 -14.34 8.86 -10.61
C LEU A 992 -15.52 9.81 -10.79
N LYS A 993 -15.41 10.66 -11.81
CA LYS A 993 -16.49 11.52 -12.25
C LYS A 993 -17.50 10.76 -13.10
N ASN A 994 -18.77 10.86 -12.77
CA ASN A 994 -19.87 10.33 -13.58
C ASN A 994 -20.21 11.27 -14.75
N ASN A 995 -20.59 10.67 -15.88
CA ASN A 995 -20.90 11.35 -17.14
C ASN A 995 -22.30 10.98 -17.63
N SER A 996 -23.18 10.56 -16.71
CA SER A 996 -24.54 10.14 -17.02
C SER A 996 -25.51 11.33 -17.12
N GLN A 997 -25.12 12.52 -16.67
CA GLN A 997 -25.85 13.77 -16.97
C GLN A 997 -26.11 13.96 -18.47
N GLU A 998 -25.24 13.44 -19.35
CA GLU A 998 -25.45 13.41 -20.81
C GLU A 998 -26.72 12.64 -21.25
N LEU A 999 -27.26 11.73 -20.42
CA LEU A 999 -28.49 10.98 -20.70
C LEU A 999 -29.77 11.83 -20.54
N ASN A 1000 -29.64 13.03 -19.97
CA ASN A 1000 -30.74 13.96 -19.70
C ASN A 1000 -31.87 13.28 -18.90
N ASN A 1001 -31.52 12.41 -17.96
CA ASN A 1001 -32.44 11.90 -16.96
C ASN A 1001 -32.56 12.93 -15.84
N ASN A 1002 -33.74 12.95 -15.22
CA ASN A 1002 -34.05 13.83 -14.11
C ASN A 1002 -33.78 13.11 -12.81
N TRP A 1003 -33.52 13.88 -11.77
CA TRP A 1003 -33.20 13.37 -10.44
C TRP A 1003 -33.85 14.24 -9.36
N VAL A 1004 -33.81 13.79 -8.11
CA VAL A 1004 -34.09 14.63 -6.95
C VAL A 1004 -33.18 14.23 -5.79
N LYS A 1005 -32.80 15.21 -4.97
CA LYS A 1005 -32.09 14.95 -3.71
C LYS A 1005 -32.89 15.45 -2.54
N ILE A 1006 -33.05 14.62 -1.51
CA ILE A 1006 -33.86 14.94 -0.34
C ILE A 1006 -32.98 14.88 0.91
N ARG A 1007 -32.88 16.02 1.61
CA ARG A 1007 -32.31 16.10 2.96
C ARG A 1007 -33.45 16.17 3.98
N LEU A 1008 -33.50 15.22 4.90
CA LEU A 1008 -34.46 15.25 6.01
C LEU A 1008 -33.84 15.95 7.22
N VAL A 1009 -34.69 16.62 8.01
CA VAL A 1009 -34.32 17.19 9.31
C VAL A 1009 -35.36 16.78 10.34
N GLY A 1010 -34.96 15.89 11.24
CA GLY A 1010 -35.80 15.42 12.34
C GLY A 1010 -36.05 16.49 13.40
N ASP A 1011 -37.13 16.32 14.19
CA ASP A 1011 -37.45 17.18 15.33
C ASP A 1011 -37.15 16.45 16.65
N PRO A 1012 -36.06 16.79 17.36
CA PRO A 1012 -35.75 16.20 18.66
C PRO A 1012 -36.88 16.34 19.70
N LYS A 1013 -37.78 17.31 19.56
CA LYS A 1013 -38.95 17.45 20.46
C LYS A 1013 -39.99 16.35 20.27
N LYS A 1014 -39.91 15.61 19.16
CA LYS A 1014 -40.75 14.46 18.83
C LYS A 1014 -40.02 13.13 19.00
N ASN A 1015 -38.89 13.13 19.71
CA ASN A 1015 -37.99 11.99 19.85
C ASN A 1015 -37.53 11.48 18.48
N THR A 1016 -36.98 12.37 17.68
CA THR A 1016 -36.40 12.02 16.39
C THR A 1016 -35.05 12.73 16.27
N ASN A 1017 -33.99 11.97 16.04
CA ASN A 1017 -32.66 12.53 15.84
C ASN A 1017 -32.66 13.49 14.64
N ARG A 1018 -31.88 14.57 14.74
CA ARG A 1018 -31.92 15.67 13.77
C ARG A 1018 -31.46 15.25 12.38
N ASP A 1019 -30.56 14.28 12.32
CA ASP A 1019 -30.04 13.65 11.09
C ASP A 1019 -31.07 12.73 10.40
N ALA A 1020 -32.21 12.45 11.04
CA ALA A 1020 -33.26 11.56 10.57
C ALA A 1020 -32.77 10.15 10.21
N ILE A 1021 -31.66 9.69 10.80
CA ILE A 1021 -31.16 8.32 10.64
C ILE A 1021 -32.23 7.34 11.12
N GLY A 1022 -32.53 6.34 10.29
CA GLY A 1022 -33.65 5.40 10.43
C GLY A 1022 -34.94 5.83 9.72
N ALA A 1023 -35.00 7.03 9.14
CA ALA A 1023 -36.15 7.46 8.34
C ALA A 1023 -36.17 6.76 6.97
N ARG A 1024 -37.38 6.46 6.45
CA ARG A 1024 -37.59 5.96 5.09
C ARG A 1024 -38.27 6.97 4.21
N LEU A 1025 -37.82 7.05 2.96
CA LEU A 1025 -38.45 7.80 1.89
C LEU A 1025 -38.96 6.81 0.85
N ILE A 1026 -40.21 6.97 0.44
CA ILE A 1026 -40.82 6.18 -0.61
C ILE A 1026 -41.29 7.13 -1.71
N ALA A 1027 -40.54 7.16 -2.80
CA ALA A 1027 -40.78 8.02 -3.95
C ALA A 1027 -41.70 7.36 -4.97
N SER A 1028 -42.71 8.11 -5.41
CA SER A 1028 -43.68 7.68 -6.40
C SER A 1028 -43.66 8.65 -7.59
N ARG A 1029 -43.38 8.12 -8.79
CA ARG A 1029 -43.25 8.90 -10.01
C ARG A 1029 -44.58 8.86 -10.79
N PRO A 1030 -45.12 9.99 -11.28
CA PRO A 1030 -46.37 10.00 -12.03
C PRO A 1030 -46.32 9.07 -13.25
N GLY A 1031 -47.23 8.09 -13.31
CA GLY A 1031 -47.34 7.16 -14.45
C GLY A 1031 -46.34 6.00 -14.45
N VAL A 1032 -45.45 5.91 -13.46
CA VAL A 1032 -44.54 4.77 -13.27
C VAL A 1032 -45.07 3.91 -12.12
N LYS A 1033 -45.11 2.59 -12.33
CA LYS A 1033 -45.65 1.67 -11.32
C LYS A 1033 -44.68 1.43 -10.16
N GLN A 1034 -43.39 1.34 -10.47
CA GLN A 1034 -42.34 1.06 -9.50
C GLN A 1034 -42.13 2.25 -8.57
N ARG A 1035 -42.04 1.98 -7.27
CA ARG A 1035 -41.67 2.97 -6.26
C ARG A 1035 -40.17 2.85 -5.98
N VAL A 1036 -39.55 3.92 -5.51
CA VAL A 1036 -38.15 3.89 -5.06
C VAL A 1036 -38.13 4.09 -3.56
N MET A 1037 -37.55 3.15 -2.83
CA MET A 1037 -37.39 3.24 -1.38
C MET A 1037 -35.93 3.58 -1.03
N ARG A 1038 -35.76 4.52 -0.11
CA ARG A 1038 -34.46 4.89 0.47
C ARG A 1038 -34.59 4.94 1.99
N GLU A 1039 -33.57 4.52 2.71
CA GLU A 1039 -33.51 4.63 4.17
C GLU A 1039 -32.24 5.40 4.55
N ILE A 1040 -32.36 6.36 5.46
CA ILE A 1040 -31.20 7.11 5.95
C ILE A 1040 -30.41 6.21 6.90
N GLN A 1041 -29.24 5.80 6.46
CA GLN A 1041 -28.33 4.93 7.19
C GLN A 1041 -27.33 5.75 8.04
N GLY A 1042 -26.98 5.28 9.23
CA GLY A 1042 -25.92 5.83 10.08
C GLY A 1042 -24.55 5.19 9.86
N GLY A 1043 -24.39 4.51 8.73
CA GLY A 1043 -23.17 3.83 8.30
C GLY A 1043 -23.48 2.44 7.80
N ALA A 1044 -23.12 2.18 6.55
CA ALA A 1044 -23.25 0.90 5.85
C ALA A 1044 -21.87 0.41 5.39
N GLY A 1045 -21.82 -0.54 4.48
CA GLY A 1045 -20.59 -0.84 3.76
C GLY A 1045 -19.48 -1.52 4.58
N TYR A 1046 -18.32 -1.70 3.95
CA TYR A 1046 -17.07 -2.01 4.62
C TYR A 1046 -16.35 -0.71 5.01
N LEU A 1047 -16.54 -0.28 6.26
CA LEU A 1047 -15.94 0.95 6.81
C LEU A 1047 -16.33 2.23 6.04
N SER A 1048 -17.46 2.20 5.35
CA SER A 1048 -17.98 3.29 4.51
C SER A 1048 -19.14 4.00 5.18
N MET A 1049 -19.41 5.22 4.70
CA MET A 1049 -20.61 5.97 5.03
C MET A 1049 -20.93 6.94 3.90
N ASP A 1050 -22.05 6.70 3.24
CA ASP A 1050 -22.63 7.61 2.26
C ASP A 1050 -23.32 8.81 2.93
N PRO A 1051 -23.57 9.91 2.16
CA PRO A 1051 -24.29 11.06 2.65
C PRO A 1051 -25.70 10.73 3.13
N LYS A 1052 -26.16 11.42 4.18
CA LYS A 1052 -27.55 11.27 4.65
C LYS A 1052 -28.59 11.82 3.67
N GLN A 1053 -28.17 12.71 2.78
CA GLN A 1053 -29.00 13.23 1.70
C GLN A 1053 -29.28 12.14 0.65
N GLN A 1054 -30.55 11.76 0.52
CA GLN A 1054 -30.94 10.66 -0.36
C GLN A 1054 -31.13 11.14 -1.79
N HIS A 1055 -30.47 10.46 -2.74
CA HIS A 1055 -30.59 10.68 -4.18
C HIS A 1055 -31.57 9.65 -4.79
N ILE A 1056 -32.40 10.14 -5.72
CA ILE A 1056 -33.44 9.34 -6.40
C ILE A 1056 -33.49 9.77 -7.87
N GLY A 1057 -33.19 8.85 -8.79
CA GLY A 1057 -33.43 9.03 -10.22
C GLY A 1057 -34.91 8.98 -10.57
N LEU A 1058 -35.30 9.88 -11.46
CA LEU A 1058 -36.67 10.08 -11.90
C LEU A 1058 -36.86 9.69 -13.37
N GLY A 1059 -35.80 9.26 -14.06
CA GLY A 1059 -35.82 9.00 -15.49
C GLY A 1059 -36.30 10.24 -16.24
N LYS A 1060 -37.47 10.17 -16.88
CA LYS A 1060 -38.08 11.31 -17.59
C LYS A 1060 -39.17 12.03 -16.80
N ALA A 1061 -39.50 11.61 -15.58
CA ALA A 1061 -40.49 12.29 -14.76
C ALA A 1061 -39.97 13.67 -14.34
N THR A 1062 -40.82 14.69 -14.38
CA THR A 1062 -40.45 16.07 -14.03
C THR A 1062 -40.82 16.46 -12.60
N ALA A 1063 -41.55 15.57 -11.92
CA ALA A 1063 -41.96 15.73 -10.54
C ALA A 1063 -42.10 14.37 -9.85
N VAL A 1064 -42.09 14.38 -8.51
CA VAL A 1064 -42.18 13.17 -7.67
C VAL A 1064 -42.99 13.44 -6.41
N ASP A 1065 -43.71 12.43 -5.93
CA ASP A 1065 -44.36 12.42 -4.63
C ASP A 1065 -43.51 11.61 -3.65
N ILE A 1066 -43.25 12.14 -2.45
CA ILE A 1066 -42.41 11.50 -1.43
C ILE A 1066 -43.26 11.25 -0.18
N GLU A 1067 -43.38 9.98 0.20
CA GLU A 1067 -43.84 9.55 1.52
C GLU A 1067 -42.64 9.37 2.43
N ILE A 1068 -42.65 10.01 3.60
CA ILE A 1068 -41.60 9.92 4.62
C ILE A 1068 -42.18 9.19 5.82
N ILE A 1069 -41.47 8.16 6.28
CA ILE A 1069 -41.71 7.48 7.54
C ILE A 1069 -40.54 7.85 8.46
N TRP A 1070 -40.81 8.64 9.49
CA TRP A 1070 -39.81 9.09 10.45
C TRP A 1070 -39.44 7.97 11.44
N PRO A 1071 -38.27 8.04 12.10
CA PRO A 1071 -37.84 7.02 13.07
C PRO A 1071 -38.84 6.78 14.20
N ASN A 1072 -39.54 7.81 14.66
CA ASN A 1072 -40.58 7.70 15.68
C ASN A 1072 -41.91 7.10 15.17
N GLY A 1073 -42.00 6.73 13.89
CA GLY A 1073 -43.19 6.21 13.23
C GLY A 1073 -44.13 7.26 12.63
N ASP A 1074 -43.85 8.56 12.80
CA ASP A 1074 -44.63 9.62 12.15
C ASP A 1074 -44.57 9.47 10.62
N ARG A 1075 -45.66 9.84 9.94
CA ARG A 1075 -45.70 9.86 8.47
C ARG A 1075 -45.95 11.26 7.94
N GLN A 1076 -45.22 11.63 6.89
CA GLN A 1076 -45.35 12.89 6.19
C GLN A 1076 -45.33 12.67 4.68
N GLU A 1077 -46.28 13.25 3.96
CA GLU A 1077 -46.33 13.18 2.50
C GLU A 1077 -46.08 14.58 1.92
N VAL A 1078 -45.25 14.64 0.88
CA VAL A 1078 -44.98 15.84 0.09
C VAL A 1078 -45.21 15.50 -1.37
N THR A 1079 -46.14 16.21 -2.01
CA THR A 1079 -46.57 15.91 -3.38
C THR A 1079 -46.06 16.93 -4.39
N ASN A 1080 -45.88 16.49 -5.62
CA ASN A 1080 -45.49 17.29 -6.79
C ASN A 1080 -44.18 18.09 -6.57
N LEU A 1081 -43.18 17.44 -5.98
CA LEU A 1081 -41.85 18.04 -5.85
C LEU A 1081 -41.16 18.15 -7.21
N PRO A 1082 -40.64 19.32 -7.61
CA PRO A 1082 -39.98 19.48 -8.89
C PRO A 1082 -38.62 18.77 -8.91
N CYS A 1083 -38.29 18.20 -10.07
CA CYS A 1083 -37.00 17.52 -10.32
C CYS A 1083 -35.80 18.50 -10.43
N ASN A 1084 -34.61 17.90 -10.51
CA ASN A 1084 -33.28 18.49 -10.72
C ASN A 1084 -32.89 19.52 -9.67
N GLN A 1085 -33.29 19.25 -8.43
CA GLN A 1085 -33.15 20.15 -7.29
C GLN A 1085 -32.92 19.36 -6.00
N VAL A 1086 -32.27 20.01 -5.05
CA VAL A 1086 -32.16 19.56 -3.67
C VAL A 1086 -33.32 20.13 -2.86
N HIS A 1087 -34.04 19.28 -2.13
CA HIS A 1087 -35.11 19.70 -1.21
C HIS A 1087 -34.74 19.34 0.22
N THR A 1088 -34.89 20.29 1.14
CA THR A 1088 -34.79 20.04 2.58
C THR A 1088 -36.19 19.95 3.16
N ILE A 1089 -36.50 18.85 3.86
CA ILE A 1089 -37.80 18.59 4.45
C ILE A 1089 -37.64 18.43 5.96
N GLU A 1090 -38.25 19.35 6.71
CA GLU A 1090 -38.31 19.28 8.18
C GLU A 1090 -39.53 18.44 8.62
N GLN A 1091 -39.39 17.73 9.74
CA GLN A 1091 -40.47 16.96 10.35
C GLN A 1091 -41.58 17.88 10.87
N THR A 1092 -42.79 17.75 10.33
CA THR A 1092 -43.97 18.55 10.73
C THR A 1092 -45.12 17.68 11.24
N SER A 1093 -46.21 18.28 11.70
CA SER A 1093 -47.32 17.57 12.38
C SER A 1093 -48.43 17.03 11.46
N SER A 1094 -48.38 17.23 10.13
CA SER A 1094 -49.23 16.58 9.09
C SER A 1094 -49.17 17.30 7.72
N PHE A 1095 -49.44 16.52 6.65
CA PHE A 1095 -49.67 16.85 5.23
C PHE A 1095 -49.40 18.29 4.75
N LEU A 1096 -48.34 18.46 3.96
CA LEU A 1096 -48.11 19.65 3.16
C LEU A 1096 -48.56 19.37 1.72
N THR A 1097 -49.74 19.86 1.35
CA THR A 1097 -50.11 20.00 -0.07
C THR A 1097 -49.31 21.14 -0.67
N GLY A 1098 -48.59 20.88 -1.76
CA GLY A 1098 -47.89 21.89 -2.54
C GLY A 1098 -48.85 22.86 -3.23
N ASP A 1099 -49.45 23.77 -2.48
CA ASP A 1099 -50.04 24.99 -3.03
C ASP A 1099 -49.00 26.12 -2.99
N ALA A 1100 -48.93 26.86 -4.11
CA ALA A 1100 -47.99 27.94 -4.37
C ALA A 1100 -47.74 28.86 -3.15
N PRO A 1101 -46.51 29.35 -2.94
CA PRO A 1101 -46.10 29.96 -1.68
C PRO A 1101 -46.96 31.18 -1.34
N SER A 1102 -47.76 31.06 -0.27
CA SER A 1102 -48.21 32.23 0.48
C SER A 1102 -47.01 32.81 1.20
N SER A 1103 -46.87 34.13 1.11
CA SER A 1103 -45.63 34.90 1.22
C SER A 1103 -45.04 35.02 2.63
N ASN A 1104 -44.96 33.95 3.44
CA ASN A 1104 -44.41 34.03 4.81
C ASN A 1104 -43.77 32.75 5.39
N GLN A 1105 -43.41 31.75 4.58
CA GLN A 1105 -42.48 30.70 5.02
C GLN A 1105 -41.16 30.82 4.26
N VAL A 1106 -40.08 31.00 5.02
CA VAL A 1106 -38.74 31.28 4.53
C VAL A 1106 -38.14 30.00 3.97
N VAL A 1107 -38.34 29.74 2.68
CA VAL A 1107 -37.43 28.92 1.87
C VAL A 1107 -36.14 29.75 1.72
N ARG A 1108 -35.08 29.42 2.47
CA ARG A 1108 -33.76 30.02 2.24
C ARG A 1108 -33.12 29.36 1.01
N GLY A 1109 -33.56 29.73 -0.18
CA GLY A 1109 -32.72 29.66 -1.36
C GLY A 1109 -31.66 30.76 -1.26
N ARG A 1110 -30.39 30.40 -1.01
CA ARG A 1110 -29.28 31.33 -1.22
C ARG A 1110 -28.93 31.31 -2.71
N ALA A 1111 -29.20 32.42 -3.38
CA ALA A 1111 -28.68 32.69 -4.71
C ALA A 1111 -27.33 33.41 -4.61
N ASN A 1112 -26.39 32.94 -5.44
CA ASN A 1112 -25.02 33.41 -5.72
C ASN A 1112 -23.90 32.98 -4.79
#